data_AF-B8B453-F1
#
_entry.id   AF-B8B453-F1
#
_cell.length_a   1.000
_cell.length_b   1.000
_cell.length_c   1.000
_cell.angle_alpha   90.00
_cell.angle_beta   90.00
_cell.angle_gamma   90.00
#
_symmetry.space_group_name_H-M   'P 1'
#
loop_
_entity.id
_entity.type
_entity.pdbx_description
1 polymer ?
#
loop_
_entity_poly.entity_id
_entity_poly.type
_entity_poly.pdbx_seq_one_letter_code
_entity_poly.pdbx_strand_id
1 'polypeptide(L)'
;MHPCYPATGRRAPRRVIAIDLPSEGIIGSISPCIANITSLTRLQLSNNSFHGGIPSELGFLNELQNLDLSMNSLEGNIPSELSSCSQLQILDLQNNSLQGEIPPSLSQCVHLQQILLGNNKLQGSIPSAFGDLPKLRVLFLANNRLSGDIPPSLGSSLTLTYVDLGNNALTGGIPKPMLNSSSLQQLILNRNSLSGELPKALLNTLSLIGIYLNQNSFIADNKLTGIMPSFGSLTNLEDLDVAYNMLEAGDWGFISSLSNCTRLTKLMLDGNNLQGNLPSSVGNLSSSLQRLWLRNNKISGPIPQEIGNLKSLTELYMDYNQLTGNIPLTIGNLHKLGILSFAQNRLSGQIPDNIGKLVQLNYLNLDRNNLSGSIPLSIGYCTQLEILNLAHNSLNGTIPETIFKISSLSMVLDLSYNYLSGSISDEVGNLVNLNKLIISYNRLSGDIPSTLSQCVVLEYLEMQSNFFVGSIPQTFVNMLGIKVMDISHNNLSGEIPQFLTLLRSLQVLNLSFNNFHGVVPSSGIFANASVVSIEGNDHLCTETPTTGSSPTDENFNGGTTLHDFVDRALPDNTHEVVDPTMLQDDISVADMMERCFVPLVKIGLSCSMALPRERPEMGQVSTMILRIKHAASNMGVR
;
A
#
# COMPACT_ATOMS: atom_id res chain seq x y z
N MET A 1 -62.36 -28.07 62.15
CA MET A 1 -61.29 -27.41 62.92
C MET A 1 -60.03 -28.23 62.75
N HIS A 2 -59.11 -27.76 61.91
CA HIS A 2 -57.84 -28.44 61.63
C HIS A 2 -56.80 -28.11 62.70
N PRO A 3 -55.99 -29.07 63.16
CA PRO A 3 -54.78 -28.79 63.91
C PRO A 3 -53.60 -28.51 62.97
N CYS A 4 -52.69 -27.65 63.44
CA CYS A 4 -51.44 -27.26 62.78
C CYS A 4 -50.46 -28.44 62.61
N TYR A 5 -49.84 -28.55 61.43
CA TYR A 5 -48.57 -29.24 61.21
C TYR A 5 -47.42 -28.22 61.21
N PRO A 6 -46.20 -28.59 61.63
CA PRO A 6 -45.06 -27.69 61.62
C PRO A 6 -44.47 -27.54 60.21
N ALA A 7 -44.12 -26.31 59.86
CA ALA A 7 -43.43 -25.96 58.64
C ALA A 7 -41.98 -26.48 58.65
N THR A 8 -41.62 -27.34 57.70
CA THR A 8 -40.22 -27.67 57.36
C THR A 8 -40.01 -27.68 55.84
N GLY A 9 -40.28 -26.55 55.21
CA GLY A 9 -39.82 -26.27 53.85
C GLY A 9 -38.61 -25.34 53.88
N ARG A 10 -37.41 -25.85 54.23
CA ARG A 10 -36.16 -25.10 54.00
C ARG A 10 -36.02 -24.96 52.48
N ARG A 11 -36.35 -23.77 51.94
CA ARG A 11 -35.93 -23.39 50.58
C ARG A 11 -34.42 -23.61 50.49
N ALA A 12 -33.96 -24.37 49.49
CA ALA A 12 -32.54 -24.53 49.22
C ALA A 12 -31.86 -23.15 49.17
N PRO A 13 -30.65 -23.00 49.73
CA PRO A 13 -29.96 -21.72 49.71
C PRO A 13 -29.78 -21.26 48.26
N ARG A 14 -30.17 -20.01 47.96
CA ARG A 14 -29.90 -19.41 46.65
C ARG A 14 -28.38 -19.30 46.48
N ARG A 15 -27.83 -20.02 45.51
CA ARG A 15 -26.41 -19.98 45.16
C ARG A 15 -26.24 -19.20 43.86
N VAL A 16 -25.18 -18.41 43.76
CA VAL A 16 -24.82 -17.71 42.53
C VAL A 16 -24.30 -18.73 41.53
N ILE A 17 -24.86 -18.71 40.31
CA ILE A 17 -24.52 -19.63 39.22
C ILE A 17 -23.92 -18.90 38.00
N ALA A 18 -24.13 -17.59 37.88
CA ALA A 18 -23.60 -16.78 36.80
C ALA A 18 -23.19 -15.40 37.31
N ILE A 19 -22.08 -14.89 36.79
CA ILE A 19 -21.64 -13.50 36.93
C ILE A 19 -21.39 -12.99 35.52
N ASP A 20 -22.24 -12.06 35.07
CA ASP A 20 -22.20 -11.47 33.73
C ASP A 20 -22.02 -9.95 33.87
N LEU A 21 -20.80 -9.46 33.63
CA LEU A 21 -20.40 -8.04 33.74
C LEU A 21 -19.57 -7.57 32.53
N PRO A 22 -19.99 -7.80 31.27
CA PRO A 22 -19.22 -7.35 30.11
C PRO A 22 -19.36 -5.84 29.90
N SER A 23 -18.29 -5.16 29.46
CA SER A 23 -18.35 -3.73 29.06
C SER A 23 -18.76 -2.73 30.15
N GLU A 24 -18.50 -3.06 31.41
CA GLU A 24 -18.90 -2.24 32.57
C GLU A 24 -17.82 -1.21 32.98
N GLY A 25 -16.68 -1.18 32.29
CA GLY A 25 -15.57 -0.27 32.61
C GLY A 25 -14.87 -0.59 33.94
N ILE A 26 -14.95 -1.85 34.39
CA ILE A 26 -14.38 -2.28 35.67
C ILE A 26 -12.86 -2.30 35.57
N ILE A 27 -12.20 -1.70 36.58
CA ILE A 27 -10.75 -1.66 36.73
C ILE A 27 -10.30 -2.55 37.90
N GLY A 28 -9.02 -2.93 37.92
CA GLY A 28 -8.42 -3.69 39.02
C GLY A 28 -8.10 -5.13 38.63
N SER A 29 -7.73 -5.96 39.61
CA SER A 29 -7.44 -7.38 39.38
C SER A 29 -8.64 -8.26 39.71
N ILE A 30 -8.69 -9.45 39.08
CA ILE A 30 -9.67 -10.47 39.43
C ILE A 30 -9.28 -11.05 40.79
N SER A 31 -10.14 -10.89 41.79
CA SER A 31 -9.87 -11.39 43.14
C SER A 31 -9.97 -12.93 43.18
N PRO A 32 -9.00 -13.63 43.81
CA PRO A 32 -9.08 -15.08 44.06
C PRO A 32 -10.34 -15.51 44.80
N CYS A 33 -10.97 -14.61 45.58
CA CYS A 33 -12.19 -14.90 46.34
C CYS A 33 -13.38 -15.29 45.47
N ILE A 34 -13.35 -15.01 44.16
CA ILE A 34 -14.37 -15.46 43.21
C ILE A 34 -14.49 -16.99 43.17
N ALA A 35 -13.40 -17.70 43.49
CA ALA A 35 -13.36 -19.15 43.60
C ALA A 35 -14.23 -19.72 44.73
N ASN A 36 -14.64 -18.91 45.71
CA ASN A 36 -15.55 -19.34 46.78
C ASN A 36 -16.99 -19.60 46.28
N ILE A 37 -17.31 -19.13 45.08
CA ILE A 37 -18.64 -19.30 44.47
C ILE A 37 -18.68 -20.63 43.71
N THR A 38 -18.54 -21.74 44.44
CA THR A 38 -18.33 -23.08 43.85
C THR A 38 -19.47 -23.62 42.98
N SER A 39 -20.64 -22.97 42.98
CA SER A 39 -21.77 -23.30 42.10
C SER A 39 -21.81 -22.47 40.81
N LEU A 40 -20.76 -21.66 40.55
CA LEU A 40 -20.67 -20.83 39.36
C LEU A 40 -20.48 -21.68 38.11
N THR A 41 -21.40 -21.54 37.16
CA THR A 41 -21.35 -22.20 35.84
C THR A 41 -20.90 -21.25 34.75
N ARG A 42 -21.02 -19.93 34.96
CA ARG A 42 -20.62 -18.90 34.00
C ARG A 42 -19.93 -17.73 34.69
N LEU A 43 -18.76 -17.36 34.17
CA LEU A 43 -18.06 -16.14 34.53
C LEU A 43 -17.73 -15.35 33.25
N GLN A 44 -18.40 -14.22 33.07
CA GLN A 44 -18.29 -13.35 31.90
C GLN A 44 -17.87 -11.95 32.35
N LEU A 45 -16.60 -11.60 32.11
CA LEU A 45 -15.98 -10.34 32.51
C LEU A 45 -15.36 -9.59 31.31
N SER A 46 -15.76 -9.93 30.08
CA SER A 46 -15.15 -9.40 28.86
C SER A 46 -15.27 -7.89 28.69
N ASN A 47 -14.37 -7.32 27.88
CA ASN A 47 -14.39 -5.90 27.50
C ASN A 47 -14.39 -4.94 28.71
N ASN A 48 -13.50 -5.19 29.67
CA ASN A 48 -13.27 -4.32 30.83
C ASN A 48 -11.80 -3.86 30.85
N SER A 49 -11.33 -3.36 31.99
CA SER A 49 -9.93 -2.97 32.21
C SER A 49 -9.29 -3.81 33.32
N PHE A 50 -9.67 -5.09 33.43
CA PHE A 50 -9.03 -6.00 34.38
C PHE A 50 -7.55 -6.20 34.01
N HIS A 51 -6.67 -6.12 35.00
CA HIS A 51 -5.22 -6.28 34.87
C HIS A 51 -4.66 -7.30 35.88
N GLY A 52 -3.39 -7.66 35.76
CA GLY A 52 -2.75 -8.68 36.59
C GLY A 52 -3.02 -10.10 36.08
N GLY A 53 -2.58 -11.09 36.85
CA GLY A 53 -2.71 -12.51 36.49
C GLY A 53 -4.12 -13.07 36.62
N ILE A 54 -4.44 -14.10 35.84
CA ILE A 54 -5.61 -14.94 36.06
C ILE A 54 -5.39 -15.74 37.36
N PRO A 55 -6.28 -15.66 38.37
CA PRO A 55 -6.12 -16.41 39.62
C PRO A 55 -6.17 -17.93 39.38
N SER A 56 -5.19 -18.67 39.90
CA SER A 56 -5.17 -20.14 39.79
C SER A 56 -6.31 -20.79 40.59
N GLU A 57 -6.83 -20.09 41.61
CA GLU A 57 -7.98 -20.52 42.41
C GLU A 57 -9.26 -20.67 41.57
N LEU A 58 -9.34 -20.09 40.37
CA LEU A 58 -10.44 -20.36 39.44
C LEU A 58 -10.59 -21.87 39.14
N GLY A 59 -9.51 -22.66 39.26
CA GLY A 59 -9.55 -24.12 39.17
C GLY A 59 -10.46 -24.80 40.20
N PHE A 60 -10.85 -24.13 41.30
CA PHE A 60 -11.79 -24.69 42.28
C PHE A 60 -13.26 -24.62 41.84
N LEU A 61 -13.56 -23.91 40.74
CA LEU A 61 -14.91 -23.77 40.21
C LEU A 61 -15.28 -24.97 39.32
N ASN A 62 -15.46 -26.14 39.94
CA ASN A 62 -15.67 -27.41 39.24
C ASN A 62 -16.92 -27.47 38.35
N GLU A 63 -17.92 -26.62 38.62
CA GLU A 63 -19.17 -26.51 37.84
C GLU A 63 -19.06 -25.49 36.68
N LEU A 64 -17.92 -24.81 36.53
CA LEU A 64 -17.73 -23.75 35.54
C LEU A 64 -17.76 -24.33 34.13
N GLN A 65 -18.66 -23.82 33.29
CA GLN A 65 -18.85 -24.23 31.91
C GLN A 65 -18.38 -23.17 30.92
N ASN A 66 -18.52 -21.89 31.26
CA ASN A 66 -18.10 -20.78 30.42
C ASN A 66 -17.25 -19.80 31.24
N LEU A 67 -16.01 -19.63 30.80
CA LEU A 67 -15.09 -18.62 31.30
C LEU A 67 -14.72 -17.68 30.15
N ASP A 68 -15.17 -16.44 30.24
CA ASP A 68 -14.84 -15.39 29.28
C ASP A 68 -14.26 -14.18 30.01
N LEU A 69 -12.96 -13.98 29.79
CA LEU A 69 -12.15 -12.88 30.31
C LEU A 69 -11.54 -12.05 29.16
N SER A 70 -12.11 -12.16 27.96
CA SER A 70 -11.57 -11.54 26.75
C SER A 70 -11.58 -10.01 26.78
N MET A 71 -10.79 -9.36 25.92
CA MET A 71 -10.76 -7.90 25.78
C MET A 71 -10.52 -7.18 27.11
N ASN A 72 -9.42 -7.53 27.78
CA ASN A 72 -8.97 -6.92 29.03
C ASN A 72 -7.46 -6.61 28.95
N SER A 73 -6.84 -6.28 30.07
CA SER A 73 -5.40 -6.05 30.20
C SER A 73 -4.72 -7.13 31.07
N LEU A 74 -5.26 -8.35 31.08
CA LEU A 74 -4.72 -9.46 31.88
C LEU A 74 -3.32 -9.85 31.39
N GLU A 75 -2.45 -10.20 32.31
CA GLU A 75 -1.05 -10.55 32.08
C GLU A 75 -0.66 -11.85 32.77
N GLY A 76 0.61 -12.24 32.73
CA GLY A 76 1.08 -13.49 33.31
C GLY A 76 0.67 -14.72 32.49
N ASN A 77 0.78 -15.89 33.10
CA ASN A 77 0.54 -17.17 32.43
C ASN A 77 -0.92 -17.61 32.56
N ILE A 78 -1.37 -18.47 31.65
CA ILE A 78 -2.62 -19.21 31.83
C ILE A 78 -2.39 -20.26 32.93
N PRO A 79 -3.13 -20.25 34.06
CA PRO A 79 -2.95 -21.22 35.14
C PRO A 79 -3.30 -22.64 34.68
N SER A 80 -2.43 -23.61 34.96
CA SER A 80 -2.69 -25.01 34.61
C SER A 80 -3.83 -25.61 35.45
N GLU A 81 -4.11 -25.02 36.62
CA GLU A 81 -5.19 -25.37 37.54
C GLU A 81 -6.58 -25.21 36.91
N LEU A 82 -6.72 -24.39 35.86
CA LEU A 82 -7.96 -24.30 35.08
C LEU A 82 -8.40 -25.65 34.50
N SER A 83 -7.48 -26.62 34.36
CA SER A 83 -7.82 -27.98 33.95
C SER A 83 -8.71 -28.73 34.95
N SER A 84 -8.80 -28.23 36.19
CA SER A 84 -9.68 -28.78 37.24
C SER A 84 -11.16 -28.44 37.00
N CYS A 85 -11.45 -27.42 36.19
CA CYS A 85 -12.81 -27.08 35.75
C CYS A 85 -13.34 -28.12 34.75
N SER A 86 -13.66 -29.32 35.24
CA SER A 86 -14.00 -30.49 34.40
C SER A 86 -15.25 -30.32 33.51
N GLN A 87 -16.11 -29.35 33.83
CA GLN A 87 -17.32 -29.00 33.07
C GLN A 87 -17.10 -27.91 32.02
N LEU A 88 -15.86 -27.39 31.88
CA LEU A 88 -15.56 -26.25 31.01
C LEU A 88 -15.83 -26.60 29.54
N GLN A 89 -16.63 -25.76 28.88
CA GLN A 89 -17.05 -25.87 27.49
C GLN A 89 -16.48 -24.73 26.64
N ILE A 90 -16.39 -23.52 27.21
CA ILE A 90 -15.87 -22.34 26.53
C ILE A 90 -14.80 -21.72 27.43
N LEU A 91 -13.61 -21.54 26.86
CA LEU A 91 -12.53 -20.77 27.43
C LEU A 91 -12.18 -19.64 26.45
N ASP A 92 -12.58 -18.41 26.79
CA ASP A 92 -12.23 -17.21 26.02
C ASP A 92 -11.33 -16.28 26.84
N LEU A 93 -10.08 -16.16 26.40
CA LEU A 93 -9.06 -15.30 26.99
C LEU A 93 -8.44 -14.36 25.93
N GLN A 94 -9.07 -14.21 24.76
CA GLN A 94 -8.49 -13.46 23.64
C GLN A 94 -8.37 -11.96 23.93
N ASN A 95 -7.50 -11.26 23.21
CA ASN A 95 -7.28 -9.81 23.37
C ASN A 95 -6.87 -9.43 24.80
N ASN A 96 -5.75 -9.96 25.26
CA ASN A 96 -5.12 -9.65 26.55
C ASN A 96 -3.58 -9.54 26.36
N SER A 97 -2.83 -9.47 27.45
CA SER A 97 -1.35 -9.51 27.47
C SER A 97 -0.80 -10.80 28.08
N LEU A 98 -1.55 -11.92 28.00
CA LEU A 98 -1.13 -13.22 28.54
C LEU A 98 0.12 -13.74 27.84
N GLN A 99 1.01 -14.38 28.58
CA GLN A 99 2.30 -14.88 28.12
C GLN A 99 2.53 -16.33 28.60
N GLY A 100 3.73 -16.86 28.36
CA GLY A 100 4.06 -18.25 28.71
C GLY A 100 3.46 -19.25 27.72
N GLU A 101 3.53 -20.54 28.09
CA GLU A 101 3.03 -21.64 27.26
C GLU A 101 1.53 -21.90 27.50
N ILE A 102 0.86 -22.46 26.49
CA ILE A 102 -0.50 -22.97 26.64
C ILE A 102 -0.43 -24.26 27.47
N PRO A 103 -1.07 -24.35 28.67
CA PRO A 103 -0.98 -25.54 29.50
C PRO A 103 -1.57 -26.77 28.81
N PRO A 104 -0.79 -27.85 28.57
CA PRO A 104 -1.31 -29.07 27.95
C PRO A 104 -2.40 -29.76 28.79
N SER A 105 -2.44 -29.48 30.10
CA SER A 105 -3.45 -29.98 31.03
C SER A 105 -4.87 -29.52 30.69
N LEU A 106 -5.05 -28.42 29.94
CA LEU A 106 -6.38 -27.98 29.49
C LEU A 106 -7.11 -29.06 28.66
N SER A 107 -6.38 -30.03 28.09
CA SER A 107 -6.97 -31.21 27.43
C SER A 107 -7.76 -32.13 28.37
N GLN A 108 -7.60 -31.99 29.70
CA GLN A 108 -8.38 -32.72 30.70
C GLN A 108 -9.84 -32.22 30.79
N CYS A 109 -10.12 -31.00 30.33
CA CYS A 109 -11.47 -30.47 30.20
C CYS A 109 -12.14 -31.08 28.95
N VAL A 110 -12.52 -32.35 29.03
CA VAL A 110 -13.08 -33.14 27.90
C VAL A 110 -14.39 -32.59 27.33
N HIS A 111 -15.00 -31.60 28.00
CA HIS A 111 -16.20 -30.90 27.56
C HIS A 111 -15.93 -29.66 26.71
N LEU A 112 -14.65 -29.25 26.55
CA LEU A 112 -14.28 -28.07 25.78
C LEU A 112 -14.77 -28.16 24.34
N GLN A 113 -15.45 -27.11 23.93
CA GLN A 113 -15.98 -26.89 22.59
C GLN A 113 -15.25 -25.75 21.89
N GLN A 114 -14.80 -24.75 22.65
CA GLN A 114 -14.11 -23.58 22.13
C GLN A 114 -12.93 -23.21 23.02
N ILE A 115 -11.77 -23.06 22.39
CA ILE A 115 -10.56 -22.50 23.01
C ILE A 115 -10.18 -21.26 22.20
N LEU A 116 -10.37 -20.07 22.79
CA LEU A 116 -10.15 -18.78 22.16
C LEU A 116 -9.04 -18.04 22.93
N LEU A 117 -7.82 -18.08 22.40
CA LEU A 117 -6.61 -17.53 23.05
C LEU A 117 -5.87 -16.52 22.16
N GLY A 118 -6.46 -16.11 21.04
CA GLY A 118 -5.80 -15.23 20.08
C GLY A 118 -5.52 -13.82 20.62
N ASN A 119 -4.64 -13.10 19.94
CA ASN A 119 -4.21 -11.74 20.31
C ASN A 119 -3.67 -11.66 21.74
N ASN A 120 -2.62 -12.43 22.01
CA ASN A 120 -1.88 -12.46 23.27
C ASN A 120 -0.37 -12.53 22.98
N LYS A 121 0.45 -12.81 24.00
CA LYS A 121 1.91 -13.00 23.90
C LYS A 121 2.29 -14.45 24.20
N LEU A 122 1.39 -15.41 23.97
CA LEU A 122 1.61 -16.84 24.26
C LEU A 122 2.73 -17.39 23.37
N GLN A 123 3.54 -18.28 23.91
CA GLN A 123 4.72 -18.87 23.27
C GLN A 123 4.74 -20.39 23.45
N GLY A 124 5.80 -21.06 23.00
CA GLY A 124 5.91 -22.52 23.05
C GLY A 124 5.11 -23.20 21.94
N SER A 125 4.90 -24.51 22.06
CA SER A 125 4.21 -25.31 21.05
C SER A 125 2.70 -25.40 21.29
N ILE A 126 1.95 -25.72 20.23
CA ILE A 126 0.53 -26.04 20.34
C ILE A 126 0.40 -27.42 21.01
N PRO A 127 -0.37 -27.58 22.11
CA PRO A 127 -0.58 -28.88 22.73
C PRO A 127 -1.24 -29.88 21.78
N SER A 128 -0.55 -30.98 21.48
CA SER A 128 -1.07 -32.02 20.58
C SER A 128 -2.37 -32.66 21.09
N ALA A 129 -2.55 -32.75 22.40
CA ALA A 129 -3.73 -33.30 23.06
C ALA A 129 -5.03 -32.52 22.75
N PHE A 130 -4.96 -31.30 22.22
CA PHE A 130 -6.15 -30.56 21.78
C PHE A 130 -6.85 -31.23 20.59
N GLY A 131 -6.11 -31.96 19.74
CA GLY A 131 -6.70 -32.72 18.65
C GLY A 131 -7.55 -33.90 19.10
N ASP A 132 -7.33 -34.39 20.33
CA ASP A 132 -8.01 -35.55 20.91
C ASP A 132 -9.25 -35.17 21.73
N LEU A 133 -9.53 -33.86 21.90
CA LEU A 133 -10.70 -33.38 22.63
C LEU A 133 -12.00 -33.75 21.88
N PRO A 134 -12.91 -34.52 22.49
CA PRO A 134 -14.02 -35.16 21.78
C PRO A 134 -15.16 -34.22 21.41
N LYS A 135 -15.12 -32.96 21.89
CA LYS A 135 -16.14 -31.94 21.63
C LYS A 135 -15.58 -30.65 21.05
N LEU A 136 -14.26 -30.56 20.85
CA LEU A 136 -13.63 -29.30 20.44
C LEU A 136 -13.98 -28.99 18.99
N ARG A 137 -14.60 -27.82 18.77
CA ARG A 137 -15.07 -27.35 17.47
C ARG A 137 -14.30 -26.16 16.94
N VAL A 138 -13.86 -25.28 17.85
CA VAL A 138 -13.19 -24.02 17.53
C VAL A 138 -11.89 -23.93 18.30
N LEU A 139 -10.79 -23.76 17.58
CA LEU A 139 -9.48 -23.47 18.13
C LEU A 139 -8.96 -22.18 17.49
N PHE A 140 -8.93 -21.09 18.25
CA PHE A 140 -8.47 -19.78 17.81
C PHE A 140 -7.24 -19.36 18.61
N LEU A 141 -6.06 -19.49 17.99
CA LEU A 141 -4.75 -19.19 18.58
C LEU A 141 -4.00 -18.07 17.83
N ALA A 142 -4.67 -17.39 16.90
CA ALA A 142 -4.06 -16.42 16.02
C ALA A 142 -3.42 -15.23 16.76
N ASN A 143 -2.42 -14.59 16.16
CA ASN A 143 -1.74 -13.41 16.72
C ASN A 143 -1.12 -13.70 18.10
N ASN A 144 -0.20 -14.65 18.13
CA ASN A 144 0.60 -15.01 19.30
C ASN A 144 2.08 -15.20 18.87
N ARG A 145 2.91 -15.78 19.73
CA ARG A 145 4.31 -16.14 19.47
C ARG A 145 4.52 -17.66 19.50
N LEU A 146 3.49 -18.42 19.15
CA LEU A 146 3.56 -19.89 19.15
C LEU A 146 4.56 -20.37 18.11
N SER A 147 5.28 -21.43 18.42
CA SER A 147 6.40 -21.96 17.65
C SER A 147 6.37 -23.48 17.57
N GLY A 148 7.27 -24.06 16.79
CA GLY A 148 7.28 -25.51 16.55
C GLY A 148 6.22 -25.94 15.53
N ASP A 149 6.09 -27.25 15.37
CA ASP A 149 5.28 -27.82 14.29
C ASP A 149 3.79 -27.87 14.64
N ILE A 150 2.93 -27.82 13.62
CA ILE A 150 1.49 -28.00 13.80
C ILE A 150 1.22 -29.48 14.17
N PRO A 151 0.52 -29.78 15.28
CA PRO A 151 0.24 -31.16 15.67
C PRO A 151 -0.66 -31.90 14.66
N PRO A 152 -0.27 -33.08 14.16
CA PRO A 152 -1.10 -33.86 13.24
C PRO A 152 -2.47 -34.26 13.79
N SER A 153 -2.60 -34.40 15.12
CA SER A 153 -3.85 -34.71 15.83
C SER A 153 -4.95 -33.69 15.55
N LEU A 154 -4.62 -32.41 15.31
CA LEU A 154 -5.60 -31.39 14.94
C LEU A 154 -6.33 -31.73 13.63
N GLY A 155 -5.63 -32.35 12.68
CA GLY A 155 -6.21 -32.81 11.42
C GLY A 155 -6.97 -34.13 11.53
N SER A 156 -6.58 -34.99 12.47
CA SER A 156 -7.28 -36.25 12.77
C SER A 156 -8.54 -36.07 13.61
N SER A 157 -8.77 -34.87 14.17
CA SER A 157 -9.98 -34.57 14.93
C SER A 157 -11.24 -34.72 14.07
N LEU A 158 -12.26 -35.36 14.64
CA LEU A 158 -13.57 -35.56 14.01
C LEU A 158 -14.57 -34.45 14.33
N THR A 159 -14.22 -33.49 15.19
CA THR A 159 -15.11 -32.43 15.66
C THR A 159 -14.64 -31.01 15.34
N LEU A 160 -13.34 -30.82 15.11
CA LEU A 160 -12.79 -29.50 14.81
C LEU A 160 -13.31 -28.98 13.47
N THR A 161 -14.07 -27.89 13.54
CA THR A 161 -14.65 -27.23 12.36
C THR A 161 -13.88 -25.97 11.97
N TYR A 162 -13.23 -25.31 12.93
CA TYR A 162 -12.53 -24.04 12.72
C TYR A 162 -11.20 -24.07 13.46
N VAL A 163 -10.11 -23.90 12.70
CA VAL A 163 -8.75 -23.82 13.24
C VAL A 163 -8.07 -22.58 12.66
N ASP A 164 -7.77 -21.63 13.54
CA ASP A 164 -7.01 -20.43 13.20
C ASP A 164 -5.75 -20.33 14.04
N LEU A 165 -4.63 -20.51 13.34
CA LEU A 165 -3.27 -20.45 13.86
C LEU A 165 -2.48 -19.29 13.23
N GLY A 166 -3.17 -18.35 12.56
CA GLY A 166 -2.55 -17.30 11.79
C GLY A 166 -1.68 -16.36 12.62
N ASN A 167 -0.68 -15.73 12.00
CA ASN A 167 0.21 -14.76 12.65
C ASN A 167 0.88 -15.31 13.93
N ASN A 168 1.68 -16.35 13.74
CA ASN A 168 2.51 -17.00 14.77
C ASN A 168 3.92 -17.30 14.18
N ALA A 169 4.75 -18.02 14.91
CA ALA A 169 6.09 -18.48 14.49
C ALA A 169 6.13 -20.00 14.24
N LEU A 170 5.02 -20.60 13.80
CA LEU A 170 4.92 -22.05 13.57
C LEU A 170 5.83 -22.47 12.41
N THR A 171 6.46 -23.63 12.57
CA THR A 171 7.43 -24.21 11.63
C THR A 171 6.95 -25.55 11.08
N GLY A 172 7.82 -26.23 10.33
CA GLY A 172 7.51 -27.55 9.77
C GLY A 172 6.53 -27.46 8.61
N GLY A 173 6.08 -28.62 8.15
CA GLY A 173 5.09 -28.72 7.07
C GLY A 173 3.66 -28.83 7.56
N ILE A 174 2.71 -28.52 6.68
CA ILE A 174 1.28 -28.73 6.97
C ILE A 174 1.03 -30.24 7.09
N PRO A 175 0.59 -30.73 8.27
CA PRO A 175 0.35 -32.15 8.46
C PRO A 175 -0.69 -32.69 7.48
N LYS A 176 -0.38 -33.81 6.82
CA LYS A 176 -1.29 -34.49 5.88
C LYS A 176 -2.72 -34.68 6.43
N PRO A 177 -2.93 -35.05 7.72
CA PRO A 177 -4.27 -35.17 8.27
C PRO A 177 -5.11 -33.89 8.23
N MET A 178 -4.50 -32.69 8.27
CA MET A 178 -5.28 -31.43 8.32
C MET A 178 -6.03 -31.15 7.03
N LEU A 179 -5.39 -31.45 5.89
CA LEU A 179 -6.04 -31.32 4.58
C LEU A 179 -6.93 -32.53 4.25
N ASN A 180 -6.85 -33.59 5.07
CA ASN A 180 -7.67 -34.80 5.00
C ASN A 180 -8.75 -34.87 6.09
N SER A 181 -8.96 -33.80 6.86
CA SER A 181 -9.96 -33.75 7.92
C SER A 181 -11.38 -33.81 7.34
N SER A 182 -12.20 -34.71 7.86
CA SER A 182 -13.61 -34.85 7.47
C SER A 182 -14.54 -33.82 8.11
N SER A 183 -14.06 -33.05 9.09
CA SER A 183 -14.86 -32.11 9.87
C SER A 183 -14.46 -30.64 9.67
N LEU A 184 -13.19 -30.39 9.33
CA LEU A 184 -12.65 -29.04 9.21
C LEU A 184 -13.31 -28.27 8.06
N GLN A 185 -13.78 -27.06 8.35
CA GLN A 185 -14.42 -26.16 7.40
C GLN A 185 -13.51 -24.98 7.06
N GLN A 186 -12.79 -24.46 8.05
CA GLN A 186 -11.90 -23.31 7.90
C GLN A 186 -10.52 -23.66 8.45
N LEU A 187 -9.50 -23.50 7.60
CA LEU A 187 -8.11 -23.67 7.96
C LEU A 187 -7.33 -22.39 7.69
N ILE A 188 -6.93 -21.71 8.76
CA ILE A 188 -6.21 -20.44 8.69
C ILE A 188 -4.81 -20.63 9.30
N LEU A 189 -3.79 -20.60 8.44
CA LEU A 189 -2.38 -20.81 8.77
C LEU A 189 -1.48 -19.68 8.23
N ASN A 190 -2.10 -18.57 7.81
CA ASN A 190 -1.44 -17.43 7.22
C ASN A 190 -0.41 -16.79 8.16
N ARG A 191 0.63 -16.14 7.62
CA ARG A 191 1.67 -15.45 8.42
C ARG A 191 2.31 -16.35 9.49
N ASN A 192 2.91 -17.46 9.07
CA ASN A 192 3.73 -18.33 9.91
C ASN A 192 5.12 -18.51 9.25
N SER A 193 5.91 -19.48 9.72
CA SER A 193 7.18 -19.91 9.11
C SER A 193 7.10 -21.34 8.57
N LEU A 194 5.93 -21.73 8.04
CA LEU A 194 5.68 -23.08 7.52
C LEU A 194 6.54 -23.35 6.28
N SER A 195 6.87 -24.61 6.02
CA SER A 195 7.75 -25.01 4.91
C SER A 195 7.36 -26.36 4.33
N GLY A 196 8.03 -26.79 3.26
CA GLY A 196 7.75 -28.09 2.62
C GLY A 196 6.55 -28.05 1.69
N GLU A 197 6.17 -29.22 1.17
CA GLU A 197 5.14 -29.34 0.13
C GLU A 197 3.72 -29.34 0.68
N LEU A 198 2.78 -28.81 -0.12
CA LEU A 198 1.36 -29.07 0.08
C LEU A 198 1.06 -30.57 -0.18
N PRO A 199 0.45 -31.29 0.78
CA PRO A 199 0.09 -32.69 0.63
C PRO A 199 -0.68 -33.01 -0.66
N LYS A 200 -0.12 -33.90 -1.50
CA LYS A 200 -0.66 -34.27 -2.84
C LYS A 200 -2.01 -34.99 -2.82
N ALA A 201 -2.32 -35.70 -1.73
CA ALA A 201 -3.51 -36.54 -1.63
C ALA A 201 -4.61 -35.82 -0.84
N LEU A 202 -5.32 -34.90 -1.49
CA LEU A 202 -6.51 -34.21 -0.97
C LEU A 202 -7.78 -35.10 -1.01
N LEU A 203 -7.62 -36.40 -0.79
CA LEU A 203 -8.50 -37.40 -1.42
C LEU A 203 -9.88 -37.62 -0.77
N ASN A 204 -10.27 -36.98 0.33
CA ASN A 204 -11.52 -37.36 1.02
C ASN A 204 -12.30 -36.22 1.71
N THR A 205 -11.97 -34.94 1.50
CA THR A 205 -12.58 -33.86 2.30
C THR A 205 -13.59 -33.05 1.50
N LEU A 206 -14.86 -33.20 1.87
CA LEU A 206 -15.95 -32.38 1.35
C LEU A 206 -16.27 -31.20 2.28
N SER A 207 -15.67 -31.13 3.47
CA SER A 207 -16.05 -30.15 4.50
C SER A 207 -15.39 -28.78 4.34
N LEU A 208 -14.20 -28.71 3.73
CA LEU A 208 -13.43 -27.47 3.65
C LEU A 208 -14.14 -26.44 2.77
N ILE A 209 -14.31 -25.24 3.34
CA ILE A 209 -14.89 -24.05 2.73
C ILE A 209 -13.80 -23.02 2.45
N GLY A 210 -12.86 -22.84 3.39
CA GLY A 210 -11.78 -21.86 3.26
C GLY A 210 -10.43 -22.40 3.68
N ILE A 211 -9.41 -22.14 2.85
CA ILE A 211 -8.01 -22.45 3.12
C ILE A 211 -7.20 -21.16 2.95
N TYR A 212 -6.54 -20.72 4.02
CA TYR A 212 -5.76 -19.48 4.05
C TYR A 212 -4.34 -19.76 4.53
N LEU A 213 -3.40 -19.80 3.59
CA LEU A 213 -1.97 -20.07 3.81
C LEU A 213 -1.09 -18.85 3.49
N ASN A 214 -1.71 -17.70 3.29
CA ASN A 214 -1.07 -16.55 2.69
C ASN A 214 -0.13 -15.78 3.62
N GLN A 215 0.65 -14.88 3.03
CA GLN A 215 1.41 -13.88 3.78
C GLN A 215 0.96 -12.49 3.38
N ASN A 216 0.80 -11.62 4.37
CA ASN A 216 0.47 -10.20 4.15
C ASN A 216 1.35 -9.30 5.04
N SER A 217 2.54 -9.74 5.47
CA SER A 217 3.41 -8.93 6.36
C SER A 217 4.89 -9.36 6.27
N PHE A 218 5.80 -8.38 6.34
CA PHE A 218 7.27 -8.48 6.18
C PHE A 218 8.03 -9.23 7.31
N ILE A 219 7.36 -9.86 8.28
CA ILE A 219 7.99 -10.37 9.51
C ILE A 219 8.04 -11.91 9.58
N ALA A 220 7.18 -12.63 8.86
CA ALA A 220 7.12 -14.10 8.89
C ALA A 220 6.74 -14.69 7.52
N ASP A 221 7.58 -15.62 7.03
CA ASP A 221 7.47 -16.19 5.69
C ASP A 221 7.07 -17.68 5.73
N ASN A 222 5.81 -18.00 5.38
CA ASN A 222 5.46 -19.33 4.90
C ASN A 222 6.24 -19.64 3.61
N LYS A 223 7.18 -20.56 3.70
CA LYS A 223 8.06 -21.03 2.64
C LYS A 223 7.54 -22.34 2.04
N LEU A 224 6.22 -22.43 1.78
CA LEU A 224 5.66 -23.64 1.17
C LEU A 224 6.19 -23.80 -0.26
N THR A 225 6.66 -24.99 -0.60
CA THR A 225 7.32 -25.31 -1.87
C THR A 225 6.56 -26.36 -2.65
N GLY A 226 7.05 -26.68 -3.85
CA GLY A 226 6.58 -27.81 -4.63
C GLY A 226 5.38 -27.47 -5.51
N ILE A 227 4.91 -28.49 -6.24
CA ILE A 227 3.86 -28.36 -7.23
C ILE A 227 2.49 -28.26 -6.54
N MET A 228 1.68 -27.33 -7.02
CA MET A 228 0.30 -27.15 -6.57
C MET A 228 -0.51 -28.47 -6.70
N PRO A 229 -1.12 -28.97 -5.62
CA PRO A 229 -1.88 -30.21 -5.66
C PRO A 229 -3.26 -30.03 -6.32
N SER A 230 -3.93 -31.15 -6.62
CA SER A 230 -5.29 -31.15 -7.16
C SER A 230 -6.32 -30.87 -6.06
N PHE A 231 -7.09 -29.79 -6.19
CA PHE A 231 -8.12 -29.39 -5.23
C PHE A 231 -9.53 -29.86 -5.63
N GLY A 232 -9.67 -30.55 -6.76
CA GLY A 232 -10.99 -30.86 -7.35
C GLY A 232 -11.91 -31.76 -6.52
N SER A 233 -11.44 -32.34 -5.42
CA SER A 233 -12.27 -33.04 -4.43
C SER A 233 -13.00 -32.08 -3.47
N LEU A 234 -12.50 -30.87 -3.28
CA LEU A 234 -13.01 -29.88 -2.32
C LEU A 234 -14.23 -29.13 -2.88
N THR A 235 -15.31 -29.84 -3.16
CA THR A 235 -16.48 -29.28 -3.86
C THR A 235 -17.19 -28.13 -3.12
N ASN A 236 -17.01 -28.04 -1.80
CA ASN A 236 -17.54 -26.95 -0.96
C ASN A 236 -16.60 -25.75 -0.82
N LEU A 237 -15.40 -25.80 -1.41
CA LEU A 237 -14.41 -24.74 -1.31
C LEU A 237 -14.95 -23.45 -1.94
N GLU A 238 -14.97 -22.40 -1.13
CA GLU A 238 -15.35 -21.03 -1.51
C GLU A 238 -14.11 -20.15 -1.64
N ASP A 239 -13.12 -20.32 -0.75
CA ASP A 239 -11.94 -19.47 -0.67
C ASP A 239 -10.66 -20.32 -0.64
N LEU A 240 -9.78 -20.11 -1.64
CA LEU A 240 -8.43 -20.67 -1.68
C LEU A 240 -7.41 -19.55 -1.76
N ASP A 241 -6.72 -19.29 -0.66
CA ASP A 241 -5.65 -18.30 -0.57
C ASP A 241 -4.33 -18.96 -0.20
N VAL A 242 -3.46 -19.08 -1.19
CA VAL A 242 -2.10 -19.62 -1.06
C VAL A 242 -1.05 -18.60 -1.52
N ALA A 243 -1.43 -17.32 -1.53
CA ALA A 243 -0.57 -16.23 -1.97
C ALA A 243 0.71 -16.12 -1.14
N TYR A 244 1.77 -15.58 -1.74
CA TYR A 244 3.07 -15.34 -1.12
C TYR A 244 3.67 -16.61 -0.50
N ASN A 245 3.93 -17.60 -1.35
CA ASN A 245 4.66 -18.84 -1.02
C ASN A 245 5.69 -19.11 -2.13
N MET A 246 6.28 -20.30 -2.19
CA MET A 246 7.23 -20.71 -3.23
C MET A 246 6.65 -21.81 -4.12
N LEU A 247 5.33 -21.83 -4.31
CA LEU A 247 4.62 -22.90 -5.03
C LEU A 247 4.82 -22.80 -6.54
N GLU A 248 4.85 -23.95 -7.21
CA GLU A 248 5.00 -24.07 -8.65
C GLU A 248 3.71 -24.59 -9.30
N ALA A 249 3.45 -24.17 -10.54
CA ALA A 249 2.24 -24.59 -11.26
C ALA A 249 2.29 -26.05 -11.74
N GLY A 250 3.50 -26.62 -11.91
CA GLY A 250 3.68 -27.90 -12.59
C GLY A 250 3.18 -27.83 -14.04
N ASP A 251 2.24 -28.69 -14.38
CA ASP A 251 1.55 -28.74 -15.67
C ASP A 251 0.24 -27.93 -15.70
N TRP A 252 -0.03 -27.13 -14.66
CA TRP A 252 -1.29 -26.43 -14.43
C TRP A 252 -2.52 -27.34 -14.23
N GLY A 253 -2.33 -28.64 -14.01
CA GLY A 253 -3.41 -29.61 -13.79
C GLY A 253 -4.32 -29.26 -12.61
N PHE A 254 -3.82 -28.52 -11.62
CA PHE A 254 -4.62 -28.04 -10.50
C PHE A 254 -5.73 -27.06 -10.91
N ILE A 255 -5.52 -26.20 -11.93
CA ILE A 255 -6.58 -25.30 -12.43
C ILE A 255 -7.72 -26.11 -13.03
N SER A 256 -7.40 -27.14 -13.81
CA SER A 256 -8.40 -28.05 -14.35
C SER A 256 -9.16 -28.76 -13.23
N SER A 257 -8.48 -29.16 -12.16
CA SER A 257 -9.14 -29.76 -10.99
C SER A 257 -10.09 -28.80 -10.27
N LEU A 258 -9.74 -27.51 -10.18
CA LEU A 258 -10.54 -26.48 -9.51
C LEU A 258 -11.87 -26.21 -10.22
N SER A 259 -12.04 -26.63 -11.48
CA SER A 259 -13.35 -26.57 -12.16
C SER A 259 -14.44 -27.39 -11.43
N ASN A 260 -14.06 -28.41 -10.66
CA ASN A 260 -14.98 -29.16 -9.81
C ASN A 260 -15.41 -28.39 -8.54
N CYS A 261 -14.66 -27.35 -8.15
CA CYS A 261 -14.96 -26.50 -6.99
C CYS A 261 -16.01 -25.45 -7.36
N THR A 262 -17.25 -25.90 -7.60
CA THR A 262 -18.32 -25.05 -8.15
C THR A 262 -18.74 -23.89 -7.24
N ARG A 263 -18.41 -23.93 -5.94
CA ARG A 263 -18.68 -22.86 -4.97
C ARG A 263 -17.54 -21.83 -4.85
N LEU A 264 -16.43 -22.01 -5.57
CA LEU A 264 -15.25 -21.15 -5.47
C LEU A 264 -15.58 -19.70 -5.85
N THR A 265 -15.31 -18.77 -4.94
CA THR A 265 -15.49 -17.33 -5.12
C THR A 265 -14.18 -16.56 -5.12
N LYS A 266 -13.15 -17.06 -4.43
CA LYS A 266 -11.82 -16.43 -4.37
C LYS A 266 -10.72 -17.44 -4.64
N LEU A 267 -9.87 -17.10 -5.60
CA LEU A 267 -8.65 -17.83 -5.91
C LEU A 267 -7.46 -16.86 -5.90
N MET A 268 -6.67 -16.93 -4.84
CA MET A 268 -5.54 -16.03 -4.59
C MET A 268 -4.24 -16.83 -4.65
N LEU A 269 -3.48 -16.61 -5.71
CA LEU A 269 -2.28 -17.36 -6.11
C LEU A 269 -1.05 -16.46 -6.24
N ASP A 270 -1.15 -15.22 -5.78
CA ASP A 270 -0.14 -14.18 -5.94
C ASP A 270 1.20 -14.55 -5.31
N GLY A 271 2.29 -13.92 -5.75
CA GLY A 271 3.57 -14.02 -5.04
C GLY A 271 4.13 -15.43 -4.94
N ASN A 272 3.95 -16.26 -5.97
CA ASN A 272 4.44 -17.64 -6.02
C ASN A 272 5.46 -17.81 -7.16
N ASN A 273 5.90 -19.05 -7.40
CA ASN A 273 6.76 -19.42 -8.53
C ASN A 273 5.95 -20.02 -9.70
N LEU A 274 4.68 -19.61 -9.88
CA LEU A 274 3.85 -20.14 -10.97
C LEU A 274 4.43 -19.69 -12.32
N GLN A 275 4.79 -20.65 -13.16
CA GLN A 275 5.47 -20.41 -14.44
C GLN A 275 4.80 -21.14 -15.60
N GLY A 276 5.18 -20.79 -16.83
CA GLY A 276 4.57 -21.33 -18.04
C GLY A 276 3.26 -20.64 -18.37
N ASN A 277 2.52 -21.19 -19.33
CA ASN A 277 1.33 -20.55 -19.88
C ASN A 277 0.09 -20.92 -19.06
N LEU A 278 -0.70 -19.90 -18.67
CA LEU A 278 -2.01 -20.11 -18.07
C LEU A 278 -2.90 -20.88 -19.09
N PRO A 279 -3.45 -22.05 -18.75
CA PRO A 279 -4.22 -22.85 -19.70
C PRO A 279 -5.63 -22.29 -19.94
N SER A 280 -6.24 -22.64 -21.06
CA SER A 280 -7.64 -22.29 -21.38
C SER A 280 -8.65 -22.85 -20.37
N SER A 281 -8.29 -23.92 -19.64
CA SER A 281 -9.12 -24.47 -18.56
C SER A 281 -9.37 -23.48 -17.41
N VAL A 282 -8.63 -22.36 -17.33
CA VAL A 282 -8.95 -21.26 -16.42
C VAL A 282 -10.38 -20.74 -16.62
N GLY A 283 -10.90 -20.77 -17.86
CA GLY A 283 -12.27 -20.35 -18.15
C GLY A 283 -13.34 -21.34 -17.69
N ASN A 284 -12.94 -22.52 -17.19
CA ASN A 284 -13.83 -23.54 -16.61
C ASN A 284 -13.90 -23.46 -15.08
N LEU A 285 -13.20 -22.51 -14.44
CA LEU A 285 -13.37 -22.25 -13.01
C LEU A 285 -14.82 -21.85 -12.70
N SER A 286 -15.17 -21.87 -11.40
CA SER A 286 -16.53 -21.59 -10.96
C SER A 286 -17.11 -20.32 -11.60
N SER A 287 -18.36 -20.41 -12.06
CA SER A 287 -19.12 -19.25 -12.53
C SER A 287 -19.45 -18.25 -11.41
N SER A 288 -19.21 -18.62 -10.14
CA SER A 288 -19.33 -17.75 -8.97
C SER A 288 -18.01 -17.08 -8.59
N LEU A 289 -16.92 -17.32 -9.33
CA LEU A 289 -15.61 -16.74 -9.04
C LEU A 289 -15.66 -15.21 -9.18
N GLN A 290 -15.31 -14.52 -8.09
CA GLN A 290 -15.33 -13.06 -7.98
C GLN A 290 -13.92 -12.46 -7.97
N ARG A 291 -12.94 -13.19 -7.41
CA ARG A 291 -11.55 -12.73 -7.32
C ARG A 291 -10.62 -13.78 -7.88
N LEU A 292 -9.85 -13.38 -8.89
CA LEU A 292 -8.74 -14.16 -9.43
C LEU A 292 -7.47 -13.33 -9.36
N TRP A 293 -6.58 -13.70 -8.45
CA TRP A 293 -5.35 -12.98 -8.23
C TRP A 293 -4.16 -13.90 -8.54
N LEU A 294 -3.33 -13.47 -9.51
CA LEU A 294 -2.20 -14.20 -10.09
C LEU A 294 -0.93 -13.33 -10.15
N ARG A 295 -0.91 -12.19 -9.46
CA ARG A 295 0.15 -11.19 -9.58
C ARG A 295 1.47 -11.70 -9.00
N ASN A 296 2.58 -11.07 -9.38
CA ASN A 296 3.90 -11.36 -8.83
C ASN A 296 4.27 -12.85 -8.95
N ASN A 297 4.19 -13.38 -10.18
CA ASN A 297 4.54 -14.76 -10.53
C ASN A 297 5.47 -14.75 -11.76
N LYS A 298 5.69 -15.91 -12.39
CA LYS A 298 6.50 -16.08 -13.61
C LYS A 298 5.64 -16.58 -14.78
N ILE A 299 4.34 -16.25 -14.80
CA ILE A 299 3.39 -16.71 -15.81
C ILE A 299 3.76 -16.08 -17.16
N SER A 300 3.88 -16.90 -18.19
CA SER A 300 4.30 -16.51 -19.53
C SER A 300 3.20 -16.74 -20.56
N GLY A 301 3.46 -16.32 -21.80
CA GLY A 301 2.53 -16.56 -22.91
C GLY A 301 1.30 -15.64 -22.89
N PRO A 302 0.35 -15.86 -23.79
CA PRO A 302 -0.83 -15.01 -23.91
C PRO A 302 -1.83 -15.21 -22.78
N ILE A 303 -2.60 -14.16 -22.49
CA ILE A 303 -3.81 -14.27 -21.66
C ILE A 303 -4.85 -15.09 -22.46
N PRO A 304 -5.33 -16.24 -21.95
CA PRO A 304 -6.33 -17.06 -22.65
C PRO A 304 -7.64 -16.30 -22.86
N GLN A 305 -8.24 -16.41 -24.04
CA GLN A 305 -9.54 -15.78 -24.33
C GLN A 305 -10.66 -16.31 -23.41
N GLU A 306 -10.53 -17.55 -22.94
CA GLU A 306 -11.49 -18.22 -22.06
C GLU A 306 -11.61 -17.54 -20.70
N ILE A 307 -10.68 -16.65 -20.31
CA ILE A 307 -10.81 -15.82 -19.10
C ILE A 307 -12.11 -15.00 -19.11
N GLY A 308 -12.59 -14.62 -20.31
CA GLY A 308 -13.86 -13.91 -20.49
C GLY A 308 -15.11 -14.74 -20.17
N ASN A 309 -14.97 -16.03 -19.85
CA ASN A 309 -16.08 -16.87 -19.37
C ASN A 309 -16.40 -16.62 -17.89
N LEU A 310 -15.47 -16.05 -17.12
CA LEU A 310 -15.59 -15.84 -15.67
C LEU A 310 -16.40 -14.58 -15.33
N LYS A 311 -17.64 -14.51 -15.82
CA LYS A 311 -18.50 -13.30 -15.82
C LYS A 311 -18.84 -12.73 -14.44
N SER A 312 -18.57 -13.47 -13.36
CA SER A 312 -18.76 -12.99 -12.00
C SER A 312 -17.55 -12.25 -11.43
N LEU A 313 -16.42 -12.21 -12.15
CA LEU A 313 -15.21 -11.53 -11.70
C LEU A 313 -15.47 -10.06 -11.43
N THR A 314 -15.05 -9.65 -10.25
CA THR A 314 -15.00 -8.28 -9.75
C THR A 314 -13.57 -7.77 -9.70
N GLU A 315 -12.60 -8.66 -9.50
CA GLU A 315 -11.18 -8.33 -9.38
C GLU A 315 -10.34 -9.33 -10.17
N LEU A 316 -9.50 -8.81 -11.07
CA LEU A 316 -8.53 -9.58 -11.83
C LEU A 316 -7.16 -8.91 -11.76
N TYR A 317 -6.24 -9.54 -11.03
CA TYR A 317 -4.85 -9.12 -10.93
C TYR A 317 -3.94 -10.14 -11.62
N MET A 318 -3.21 -9.71 -12.65
CA MET A 318 -2.16 -10.51 -13.30
C MET A 318 -0.87 -9.69 -13.51
N ASP A 319 -0.70 -8.59 -12.76
CA ASP A 319 0.49 -7.74 -12.81
C ASP A 319 1.77 -8.43 -12.33
N TYR A 320 2.93 -7.90 -12.71
CA TYR A 320 4.26 -8.45 -12.38
C TYR A 320 4.38 -9.93 -12.79
N ASN A 321 4.22 -10.18 -14.09
CA ASN A 321 4.38 -11.50 -14.72
C ASN A 321 5.19 -11.34 -16.02
N GLN A 322 5.20 -12.38 -16.86
CA GLN A 322 5.89 -12.42 -18.16
C GLN A 322 4.88 -12.62 -19.31
N LEU A 323 3.64 -12.17 -19.14
CA LEU A 323 2.56 -12.35 -20.11
C LEU A 323 2.88 -11.59 -21.42
N THR A 324 2.55 -12.20 -22.55
CA THR A 324 2.83 -11.66 -23.90
C THR A 324 1.56 -11.59 -24.74
N GLY A 325 1.65 -11.06 -25.96
CA GLY A 325 0.53 -11.00 -26.89
C GLY A 325 -0.52 -9.95 -26.50
N ASN A 326 -1.66 -9.98 -27.16
CA ASN A 326 -2.69 -8.95 -27.03
C ASN A 326 -3.59 -9.19 -25.81
N ILE A 327 -4.16 -8.10 -25.29
CA ILE A 327 -5.31 -8.19 -24.36
C ILE A 327 -6.50 -8.79 -25.13
N PRO A 328 -7.08 -9.92 -24.69
CA PRO A 328 -8.14 -10.59 -25.44
C PRO A 328 -9.44 -9.78 -25.44
N LEU A 329 -10.13 -9.73 -26.59
CA LEU A 329 -11.40 -8.99 -26.75
C LEU A 329 -12.50 -9.48 -25.79
N THR A 330 -12.42 -10.74 -25.38
CA THR A 330 -13.34 -11.38 -24.43
C THR A 330 -13.27 -10.78 -23.04
N ILE A 331 -12.25 -9.97 -22.71
CA ILE A 331 -12.19 -9.22 -21.45
C ILE A 331 -13.45 -8.38 -21.26
N GLY A 332 -14.01 -7.82 -22.34
CA GLY A 332 -15.23 -7.02 -22.29
C GLY A 332 -16.51 -7.79 -21.93
N ASN A 333 -16.43 -9.11 -21.74
CA ASN A 333 -17.54 -9.92 -21.23
C ASN A 333 -17.64 -9.90 -19.69
N LEU A 334 -16.60 -9.41 -19.00
CA LEU A 334 -16.52 -9.35 -17.54
C LEU A 334 -17.25 -8.13 -16.99
N HIS A 335 -18.55 -8.01 -17.24
CA HIS A 335 -19.33 -6.79 -16.95
C HIS A 335 -19.39 -6.38 -15.47
N LYS A 336 -19.02 -7.26 -14.54
CA LYS A 336 -18.92 -6.98 -13.10
C LYS A 336 -17.54 -6.52 -12.64
N LEU A 337 -16.57 -6.44 -13.55
CA LEU A 337 -15.19 -6.18 -13.21
C LEU A 337 -15.02 -4.74 -12.74
N GLY A 338 -14.61 -4.58 -11.48
CA GLY A 338 -14.25 -3.30 -10.88
C GLY A 338 -12.75 -3.03 -11.00
N ILE A 339 -11.93 -4.08 -10.86
CA ILE A 339 -10.47 -3.96 -10.86
C ILE A 339 -9.86 -4.82 -11.94
N LEU A 340 -9.05 -4.20 -12.80
CA LEU A 340 -8.25 -4.85 -13.82
C LEU A 340 -6.79 -4.35 -13.77
N SER A 341 -5.87 -5.26 -13.48
CA SER A 341 -4.44 -4.96 -13.40
C SER A 341 -3.62 -5.95 -14.21
N PHE A 342 -3.01 -5.48 -15.29
CA PHE A 342 -2.06 -6.22 -16.12
C PHE A 342 -0.68 -5.55 -16.19
N ALA A 343 -0.40 -4.63 -15.25
CA ALA A 343 0.83 -3.86 -15.22
C ALA A 343 2.08 -4.74 -15.16
N GLN A 344 3.24 -4.22 -15.58
CA GLN A 344 4.53 -4.91 -15.47
C GLN A 344 4.50 -6.30 -16.13
N ASN A 345 4.20 -6.33 -17.42
CA ASN A 345 4.19 -7.51 -18.27
C ASN A 345 4.86 -7.20 -19.61
N ARG A 346 4.70 -8.06 -20.62
CA ARG A 346 5.19 -7.89 -21.99
C ARG A 346 4.03 -7.92 -22.99
N LEU A 347 2.84 -7.47 -22.58
CA LEU A 347 1.65 -7.42 -23.43
C LEU A 347 1.88 -6.44 -24.58
N SER A 348 1.38 -6.77 -25.76
CA SER A 348 1.57 -6.00 -26.98
C SER A 348 0.25 -5.77 -27.72
N GLY A 349 0.32 -5.14 -28.90
CA GLY A 349 -0.87 -4.78 -29.66
C GLY A 349 -1.63 -3.59 -29.07
N GLN A 350 -2.88 -3.42 -29.49
CA GLN A 350 -3.72 -2.29 -29.07
C GLN A 350 -4.50 -2.61 -27.80
N ILE A 351 -4.83 -1.55 -27.04
CA ILE A 351 -5.87 -1.61 -26.03
C ILE A 351 -7.21 -1.79 -26.75
N PRO A 352 -7.97 -2.88 -26.53
CA PRO A 352 -9.16 -3.16 -27.31
C PRO A 352 -10.35 -2.27 -26.90
N ASP A 353 -11.16 -1.86 -27.89
CA ASP A 353 -12.39 -1.08 -27.66
C ASP A 353 -13.35 -1.74 -26.66
N ASN A 354 -13.29 -3.07 -26.55
CA ASN A 354 -14.08 -3.87 -25.61
C ASN A 354 -13.89 -3.48 -24.14
N ILE A 355 -12.79 -2.79 -23.77
CA ILE A 355 -12.62 -2.26 -22.40
C ILE A 355 -13.79 -1.34 -22.03
N GLY A 356 -14.33 -0.57 -22.97
CA GLY A 356 -15.49 0.31 -22.70
C GLY A 356 -16.78 -0.42 -22.30
N LYS A 357 -16.83 -1.76 -22.39
CA LYS A 357 -17.94 -2.57 -21.86
C LYS A 357 -17.85 -2.84 -20.36
N LEU A 358 -16.70 -2.54 -19.74
CA LEU A 358 -16.42 -2.72 -18.31
C LEU A 358 -16.92 -1.49 -17.55
N VAL A 359 -18.23 -1.28 -17.54
CA VAL A 359 -18.85 -0.06 -17.00
C VAL A 359 -18.74 0.07 -15.48
N GLN A 360 -18.39 -1.01 -14.77
CA GLN A 360 -18.15 -1.03 -13.33
C GLN A 360 -16.68 -0.78 -12.95
N LEU A 361 -15.79 -0.64 -13.93
CA LEU A 361 -14.35 -0.54 -13.72
C LEU A 361 -14.01 0.75 -12.97
N ASN A 362 -13.42 0.62 -11.79
CA ASN A 362 -12.90 1.71 -10.97
C ASN A 362 -11.37 1.82 -11.02
N TYR A 363 -10.69 0.71 -11.32
CA TYR A 363 -9.24 0.64 -11.39
C TYR A 363 -8.81 -0.06 -12.67
N LEU A 364 -8.13 0.68 -13.55
CA LEU A 364 -7.47 0.14 -14.74
C LEU A 364 -5.98 0.45 -14.69
N ASN A 365 -5.15 -0.60 -14.58
CA ASN A 365 -3.70 -0.45 -14.62
C ASN A 365 -3.07 -1.36 -15.67
N LEU A 366 -2.50 -0.73 -16.71
CA LEU A 366 -1.79 -1.37 -17.83
C LEU A 366 -0.34 -0.87 -17.95
N ASP A 367 0.18 -0.23 -16.90
CA ASP A 367 1.55 0.30 -16.82
C ASP A 367 2.62 -0.72 -17.25
N ARG A 368 3.74 -0.25 -17.80
CA ARG A 368 4.94 -1.06 -18.11
C ARG A 368 4.60 -2.30 -18.93
N ASN A 369 4.15 -2.07 -20.14
CA ASN A 369 3.91 -3.08 -21.16
C ASN A 369 4.44 -2.60 -22.53
N ASN A 370 4.19 -3.37 -23.58
CA ASN A 370 4.51 -3.04 -24.97
C ASN A 370 3.25 -2.67 -25.79
N LEU A 371 2.20 -2.14 -25.14
CA LEU A 371 0.96 -1.76 -25.81
C LEU A 371 1.21 -0.58 -26.74
N SER A 372 0.50 -0.54 -27.87
CA SER A 372 0.71 0.43 -28.95
C SER A 372 -0.61 0.85 -29.60
N GLY A 373 -0.54 1.81 -30.52
CA GLY A 373 -1.73 2.41 -31.13
C GLY A 373 -2.37 3.47 -30.24
N SER A 374 -3.55 3.95 -30.65
CA SER A 374 -4.27 5.00 -29.93
C SER A 374 -4.97 4.47 -28.69
N ILE A 375 -5.13 5.34 -27.69
CA ILE A 375 -6.03 5.08 -26.57
C ILE A 375 -7.47 5.03 -27.11
N PRO A 376 -8.23 3.93 -26.89
CA PRO A 376 -9.56 3.79 -27.46
C PRO A 376 -10.56 4.76 -26.82
N LEU A 377 -11.39 5.40 -27.65
CA LEU A 377 -12.41 6.36 -27.20
C LEU A 377 -13.39 5.74 -26.19
N SER A 378 -13.60 4.43 -26.29
CA SER A 378 -14.54 3.66 -25.47
C SER A 378 -14.15 3.60 -23.99
N ILE A 379 -12.89 3.90 -23.61
CA ILE A 379 -12.50 4.06 -22.19
C ILE A 379 -13.36 5.10 -21.49
N GLY A 380 -13.84 6.13 -22.21
CA GLY A 380 -14.79 7.12 -21.69
C GLY A 380 -16.12 6.54 -21.18
N TYR A 381 -16.46 5.30 -21.54
CA TYR A 381 -17.66 4.62 -21.04
C TYR A 381 -17.45 3.94 -19.68
N CYS A 382 -16.20 3.80 -19.22
CA CYS A 382 -15.86 3.33 -17.87
C CYS A 382 -16.04 4.46 -16.85
N THR A 383 -17.29 4.89 -16.68
CA THR A 383 -17.69 6.08 -15.90
C THR A 383 -17.51 5.97 -14.38
N GLN A 384 -16.96 4.85 -13.89
CA GLN A 384 -16.65 4.61 -12.47
C GLN A 384 -15.14 4.65 -12.18
N LEU A 385 -14.29 4.91 -13.18
CA LEU A 385 -12.83 4.92 -13.01
C LEU A 385 -12.41 5.99 -12.01
N GLU A 386 -11.67 5.57 -11.00
CA GLU A 386 -10.96 6.41 -10.03
C GLU A 386 -9.46 6.49 -10.36
N ILE A 387 -8.92 5.39 -10.89
CA ILE A 387 -7.53 5.24 -11.32
C ILE A 387 -7.49 4.75 -12.77
N LEU A 388 -6.83 5.51 -13.63
CA LEU A 388 -6.44 5.11 -14.98
C LEU A 388 -4.93 5.25 -15.13
N ASN A 389 -4.21 4.13 -15.20
CA ASN A 389 -2.77 4.10 -15.42
C ASN A 389 -2.43 3.32 -16.70
N LEU A 390 -1.94 4.04 -17.70
CA LEU A 390 -1.48 3.54 -19.01
C LEU A 390 0.01 3.86 -19.26
N ALA A 391 0.75 4.19 -18.20
CA ALA A 391 2.12 4.66 -18.31
C ALA A 391 3.08 3.63 -18.90
N HIS A 392 4.26 4.06 -19.34
CA HIS A 392 5.35 3.19 -19.80
C HIS A 392 4.90 2.15 -20.84
N ASN A 393 4.35 2.64 -21.94
CA ASN A 393 3.92 1.84 -23.09
C ASN A 393 4.44 2.49 -24.39
N SER A 394 3.90 2.07 -25.52
CA SER A 394 4.16 2.65 -26.85
C SER A 394 2.88 3.25 -27.47
N LEU A 395 1.97 3.76 -26.64
CA LEU A 395 0.72 4.38 -27.08
C LEU A 395 1.00 5.67 -27.84
N ASN A 396 0.21 5.96 -28.87
CA ASN A 396 0.40 7.12 -29.75
C ASN A 396 -0.94 7.79 -30.10
N GLY A 397 -0.90 8.83 -30.94
CA GLY A 397 -2.08 9.63 -31.25
C GLY A 397 -2.45 10.58 -30.11
N THR A 398 -3.67 11.14 -30.16
CA THR A 398 -4.14 12.14 -29.19
C THR A 398 -4.74 11.49 -27.95
N ILE A 399 -4.75 12.23 -26.84
CA ILE A 399 -5.55 11.86 -25.66
C ILE A 399 -7.04 12.05 -26.02
N PRO A 400 -7.89 11.01 -25.96
CA PRO A 400 -9.32 11.15 -26.21
C PRO A 400 -10.00 12.13 -25.26
N GLU A 401 -10.78 13.07 -25.78
CA GLU A 401 -11.62 13.97 -24.97
C GLU A 401 -12.60 13.22 -24.06
N THR A 402 -12.98 12.00 -24.46
CA THR A 402 -13.87 11.15 -23.67
C THR A 402 -13.28 10.75 -22.33
N ILE A 403 -11.95 10.73 -22.17
CA ILE A 403 -11.28 10.48 -20.87
C ILE A 403 -11.54 11.64 -19.91
N PHE A 404 -11.49 12.88 -20.41
CA PHE A 404 -11.75 14.07 -19.60
C PHE A 404 -13.21 14.19 -19.16
N LYS A 405 -14.12 13.38 -19.72
CA LYS A 405 -15.54 13.31 -19.29
C LYS A 405 -15.76 12.33 -18.13
N ILE A 406 -14.74 11.58 -17.71
CA ILE A 406 -14.83 10.60 -16.62
C ILE A 406 -14.66 11.33 -15.28
N SER A 407 -15.71 12.02 -14.85
CA SER A 407 -15.71 12.84 -13.61
C SER A 407 -15.45 12.07 -12.30
N SER A 408 -15.51 10.73 -12.34
CA SER A 408 -15.15 9.84 -11.22
C SER A 408 -13.64 9.75 -11.00
N LEU A 409 -12.82 10.14 -11.99
CA LEU A 409 -11.36 10.13 -11.86
C LEU A 409 -10.96 11.07 -10.73
N SER A 410 -10.50 10.47 -9.64
CA SER A 410 -10.27 11.17 -8.38
C SER A 410 -8.87 10.93 -7.83
N MET A 411 -8.29 9.77 -8.12
CA MET A 411 -6.98 9.41 -7.58
C MET A 411 -5.87 9.73 -8.58
N VAL A 412 -5.84 9.07 -9.74
CA VAL A 412 -4.71 9.17 -10.68
C VAL A 412 -5.16 9.01 -12.13
N LEU A 413 -4.73 9.94 -12.99
CA LEU A 413 -4.65 9.78 -14.43
C LEU A 413 -3.17 9.81 -14.83
N ASP A 414 -2.61 8.65 -15.15
CA ASP A 414 -1.22 8.49 -15.55
C ASP A 414 -1.11 7.93 -16.97
N LEU A 415 -0.62 8.78 -17.88
CA LEU A 415 -0.39 8.49 -19.29
C LEU A 415 1.09 8.67 -19.66
N SER A 416 1.98 8.76 -18.67
CA SER A 416 3.38 9.11 -18.87
C SER A 416 4.17 8.06 -19.65
N TYR A 417 5.34 8.44 -20.18
CA TYR A 417 6.23 7.54 -20.91
C TYR A 417 5.53 6.80 -22.06
N ASN A 418 4.97 7.57 -22.99
CA ASN A 418 4.34 7.10 -24.22
C ASN A 418 4.75 8.00 -25.40
N TYR A 419 4.09 7.85 -26.55
CA TYR A 419 4.27 8.68 -27.74
C TYR A 419 3.02 9.52 -28.06
N LEU A 420 2.22 9.87 -27.04
CA LEU A 420 1.00 10.65 -27.22
C LEU A 420 1.32 12.06 -27.73
N SER A 421 0.50 12.57 -28.64
CA SER A 421 0.72 13.85 -29.32
C SER A 421 -0.55 14.70 -29.38
N GLY A 422 -0.47 15.88 -29.99
CA GLY A 422 -1.56 16.85 -30.01
C GLY A 422 -1.63 17.68 -28.73
N SER A 423 -2.68 18.49 -28.59
CA SER A 423 -2.90 19.34 -27.42
C SER A 423 -3.74 18.66 -26.35
N ILE A 424 -3.67 19.18 -25.12
CA ILE A 424 -4.65 18.86 -24.09
C ILE A 424 -5.91 19.69 -24.36
N SER A 425 -7.05 19.03 -24.36
CA SER A 425 -8.33 19.69 -24.61
C SER A 425 -8.82 20.46 -23.37
N ASP A 426 -9.60 21.52 -23.57
CA ASP A 426 -10.16 22.35 -22.49
C ASP A 426 -11.09 21.55 -21.56
N GLU A 427 -11.63 20.42 -22.02
CA GLU A 427 -12.42 19.46 -21.25
C GLU A 427 -11.67 18.91 -20.04
N VAL A 428 -10.33 19.01 -19.97
CA VAL A 428 -9.56 18.57 -18.79
C VAL A 428 -10.07 19.20 -17.49
N GLY A 429 -10.64 20.41 -17.56
CA GLY A 429 -11.27 21.08 -16.42
C GLY A 429 -12.48 20.35 -15.82
N ASN A 430 -13.08 19.38 -16.54
CA ASN A 430 -14.14 18.54 -16.01
C ASN A 430 -13.66 17.53 -14.96
N LEU A 431 -12.35 17.28 -14.87
CA LEU A 431 -11.75 16.36 -13.90
C LEU A 431 -11.57 17.02 -12.52
N VAL A 432 -12.63 17.66 -12.04
CA VAL A 432 -12.64 18.50 -10.83
C VAL A 432 -12.21 17.79 -9.55
N ASN A 433 -12.29 16.46 -9.52
CA ASN A 433 -11.94 15.62 -8.38
C ASN A 433 -10.53 15.01 -8.49
N LEU A 434 -9.81 15.21 -9.60
CA LEU A 434 -8.56 14.52 -9.87
C LEU A 434 -7.44 15.02 -8.94
N ASN A 435 -6.79 14.08 -8.24
CA ASN A 435 -5.66 14.37 -7.37
C ASN A 435 -4.31 14.39 -8.10
N LYS A 436 -4.08 13.49 -9.07
CA LYS A 436 -2.81 13.41 -9.82
C LYS A 436 -3.03 13.34 -11.33
N LEU A 437 -2.40 14.26 -12.05
CA LEU A 437 -2.31 14.26 -13.51
C LEU A 437 -0.85 14.09 -13.92
N ILE A 438 -0.53 12.94 -14.51
CA ILE A 438 0.83 12.58 -14.92
C ILE A 438 0.79 12.27 -16.42
N ILE A 439 1.35 13.17 -17.22
CA ILE A 439 1.37 13.09 -18.70
C ILE A 439 2.77 13.36 -19.26
N SER A 440 3.77 13.26 -18.39
CA SER A 440 5.18 13.48 -18.69
C SER A 440 5.75 12.48 -19.69
N TYR A 441 6.88 12.80 -20.31
CA TYR A 441 7.58 11.95 -21.27
C TYR A 441 6.67 11.49 -22.43
N ASN A 442 6.09 12.46 -23.13
CA ASN A 442 5.25 12.26 -24.30
C ASN A 442 5.66 13.24 -25.42
N ARG A 443 4.81 13.41 -26.43
CA ARG A 443 4.95 14.36 -27.55
C ARG A 443 3.79 15.37 -27.56
N LEU A 444 3.20 15.66 -26.40
CA LEU A 444 2.09 16.60 -26.27
C LEU A 444 2.58 18.02 -26.58
N SER A 445 1.73 18.85 -27.15
CA SER A 445 2.07 20.16 -27.71
C SER A 445 0.94 21.16 -27.53
N GLY A 446 1.12 22.39 -28.02
CA GLY A 446 0.15 23.47 -27.83
C GLY A 446 0.25 24.09 -26.44
N ASP A 447 -0.68 24.99 -26.14
CA ASP A 447 -0.72 25.70 -24.86
C ASP A 447 -1.25 24.80 -23.74
N ILE A 448 -0.86 25.09 -22.50
CA ILE A 448 -1.47 24.47 -21.33
C ILE A 448 -2.89 25.07 -21.16
N PRO A 449 -3.97 24.26 -21.17
CA PRO A 449 -5.33 24.78 -21.12
C PRO A 449 -5.62 25.46 -19.78
N SER A 450 -6.16 26.68 -19.85
CA SER A 450 -6.47 27.48 -18.65
C SER A 450 -7.55 26.82 -17.77
N THR A 451 -8.39 25.96 -18.35
CA THR A 451 -9.43 25.18 -17.65
C THR A 451 -8.86 24.12 -16.73
N LEU A 452 -7.58 23.72 -16.87
CA LEU A 452 -6.94 22.81 -15.92
C LEU A 452 -6.99 23.34 -14.47
N SER A 453 -7.08 24.65 -14.31
CA SER A 453 -7.30 25.31 -13.01
C SER A 453 -8.61 24.94 -12.30
N GLN A 454 -9.57 24.33 -13.00
CA GLN A 454 -10.82 23.83 -12.43
C GLN A 454 -10.63 22.53 -11.64
N CYS A 455 -9.50 21.83 -11.81
CA CYS A 455 -9.08 20.69 -11.01
C CYS A 455 -8.55 21.16 -9.64
N VAL A 456 -9.42 21.76 -8.83
CA VAL A 456 -9.04 22.48 -7.60
C VAL A 456 -8.45 21.58 -6.50
N VAL A 457 -8.66 20.26 -6.58
CA VAL A 457 -8.09 19.27 -5.65
C VAL A 457 -6.79 18.62 -6.16
N LEU A 458 -6.27 19.07 -7.31
CA LEU A 458 -5.05 18.51 -7.89
C LEU A 458 -3.85 18.81 -6.98
N GLU A 459 -3.14 17.75 -6.58
CA GLU A 459 -1.95 17.82 -5.75
C GLU A 459 -0.66 17.58 -6.56
N TYR A 460 -0.75 16.81 -7.65
CA TYR A 460 0.41 16.47 -8.49
C TYR A 460 0.11 16.78 -9.96
N LEU A 461 0.91 17.67 -10.54
CA LEU A 461 0.90 18.00 -11.95
C LEU A 461 2.29 17.72 -12.54
N GLU A 462 2.39 16.65 -13.32
CA GLU A 462 3.63 16.22 -13.96
C GLU A 462 3.45 16.20 -15.49
N MET A 463 4.02 17.21 -16.14
CA MET A 463 3.92 17.46 -17.59
C MET A 463 5.30 17.54 -18.26
N GLN A 464 6.35 17.18 -17.53
CA GLN A 464 7.74 17.33 -17.98
C GLN A 464 8.07 16.50 -19.22
N SER A 465 9.07 16.93 -19.99
CA SER A 465 9.51 16.24 -21.22
C SER A 465 8.38 16.08 -22.24
N ASN A 466 7.85 17.21 -22.71
CA ASN A 466 6.86 17.34 -23.78
C ASN A 466 7.24 18.52 -24.69
N PHE A 467 6.33 18.95 -25.57
CA PHE A 467 6.47 20.08 -26.49
C PHE A 467 5.47 21.20 -26.20
N PHE A 468 5.06 21.39 -24.93
CA PHE A 468 4.13 22.47 -24.57
C PHE A 468 4.75 23.84 -24.86
N VAL A 469 3.93 24.77 -25.33
CA VAL A 469 4.29 26.15 -25.66
C VAL A 469 3.41 27.13 -24.88
N GLY A 470 3.59 28.43 -25.11
CA GLY A 470 2.83 29.48 -24.44
C GLY A 470 3.31 29.73 -23.01
N SER A 471 2.51 30.44 -22.23
CA SER A 471 2.82 30.80 -20.84
C SER A 471 2.07 29.93 -19.84
N ILE A 472 2.53 29.90 -18.59
CA ILE A 472 1.78 29.32 -17.48
C ILE A 472 0.46 30.11 -17.30
N PRO A 473 -0.73 29.47 -17.35
CA PRO A 473 -2.00 30.20 -17.28
C PRO A 473 -2.18 30.92 -15.94
N GLN A 474 -2.59 32.19 -15.99
CA GLN A 474 -2.83 33.00 -14.79
C GLN A 474 -3.93 32.42 -13.88
N THR A 475 -4.84 31.62 -14.43
CA THR A 475 -5.91 30.94 -13.70
C THR A 475 -5.40 29.88 -12.72
N PHE A 476 -4.14 29.43 -12.83
CA PHE A 476 -3.56 28.42 -11.93
C PHE A 476 -3.42 28.91 -10.49
N VAL A 477 -3.63 30.20 -10.23
CA VAL A 477 -3.83 30.75 -8.87
C VAL A 477 -4.92 30.01 -8.08
N ASN A 478 -5.89 29.39 -8.76
CA ASN A 478 -6.98 28.64 -8.15
C ASN A 478 -6.58 27.24 -7.65
N MET A 479 -5.41 26.72 -8.03
CA MET A 479 -4.97 25.36 -7.70
C MET A 479 -4.29 25.32 -6.32
N LEU A 480 -5.01 25.75 -5.28
CA LEU A 480 -4.44 25.98 -3.94
C LEU A 480 -3.91 24.71 -3.25
N GLY A 481 -4.38 23.53 -3.67
CA GLY A 481 -3.95 22.22 -3.16
C GLY A 481 -2.68 21.66 -3.78
N ILE A 482 -2.12 22.30 -4.82
CA ILE A 482 -0.98 21.74 -5.56
C ILE A 482 0.26 21.61 -4.67
N LYS A 483 0.87 20.42 -4.67
CA LYS A 483 2.08 20.08 -3.91
C LYS A 483 3.28 19.92 -4.84
N VAL A 484 3.09 19.28 -5.98
CA VAL A 484 4.15 19.05 -6.96
C VAL A 484 3.70 19.60 -8.30
N MET A 485 4.50 20.50 -8.86
CA MET A 485 4.33 21.01 -10.22
C MET A 485 5.64 20.85 -10.97
N ASP A 486 5.71 19.86 -11.86
CA ASP A 486 6.83 19.66 -12.77
C ASP A 486 6.37 19.87 -14.22
N ILE A 487 6.81 20.98 -14.80
CA ILE A 487 6.57 21.34 -16.20
C ILE A 487 7.90 21.54 -16.95
N SER A 488 8.98 20.96 -16.42
CA SER A 488 10.32 21.09 -16.98
C SER A 488 10.47 20.42 -18.35
N HIS A 489 11.54 20.74 -19.08
CA HIS A 489 11.81 20.16 -20.41
C HIS A 489 10.62 20.30 -21.36
N ASN A 490 10.18 21.55 -21.55
CA ASN A 490 9.15 21.93 -22.49
C ASN A 490 9.62 23.17 -23.29
N ASN A 491 8.74 23.74 -24.10
CA ASN A 491 9.02 24.95 -24.86
C ASN A 491 8.17 26.14 -24.35
N LEU A 492 7.83 26.14 -23.05
CA LEU A 492 7.06 27.21 -22.40
C LEU A 492 7.86 28.51 -22.39
N SER A 493 7.18 29.63 -22.40
CA SER A 493 7.75 30.98 -22.53
C SER A 493 6.96 32.01 -21.72
N GLY A 494 7.42 33.26 -21.75
CA GLY A 494 6.83 34.34 -20.94
C GLY A 494 7.51 34.47 -19.58
N GLU A 495 6.93 35.33 -18.73
CA GLU A 495 7.41 35.54 -17.36
C GLU A 495 6.90 34.45 -16.41
N ILE A 496 7.69 34.14 -15.38
CA ILE A 496 7.26 33.26 -14.29
C ILE A 496 6.17 34.00 -13.48
N PRO A 497 4.92 33.50 -13.42
CA PRO A 497 3.84 34.27 -12.80
C PRO A 497 4.00 34.47 -11.29
N GLN A 498 3.78 35.71 -10.83
CA GLN A 498 3.87 36.07 -9.42
C GLN A 498 2.91 35.27 -8.52
N PHE A 499 1.79 34.78 -9.04
CA PHE A 499 0.82 34.03 -8.23
C PHE A 499 1.39 32.72 -7.68
N LEU A 500 2.46 32.16 -8.27
CA LEU A 500 3.12 30.95 -7.77
C LEU A 500 3.63 31.15 -6.33
N THR A 501 3.94 32.39 -5.94
CA THR A 501 4.30 32.75 -4.56
C THR A 501 3.16 32.57 -3.55
N LEU A 502 1.91 32.54 -4.03
CA LEU A 502 0.70 32.42 -3.21
C LEU A 502 0.31 30.95 -2.95
N LEU A 503 0.87 30.00 -3.69
CA LEU A 503 0.55 28.57 -3.60
C LEU A 503 1.28 27.92 -2.40
N ARG A 504 0.72 28.11 -1.20
CA ARG A 504 1.34 27.69 0.07
C ARG A 504 1.51 26.18 0.24
N SER A 505 0.76 25.38 -0.50
CA SER A 505 0.85 23.91 -0.45
C SER A 505 2.00 23.35 -1.28
N LEU A 506 2.62 24.18 -2.13
CA LEU A 506 3.65 23.74 -3.06
C LEU A 506 4.91 23.31 -2.31
N GLN A 507 5.37 22.12 -2.62
CA GLN A 507 6.54 21.46 -2.01
C GLN A 507 7.66 21.26 -3.01
N VAL A 508 7.33 21.12 -4.30
CA VAL A 508 8.30 20.96 -5.39
C VAL A 508 7.78 21.73 -6.60
N LEU A 509 8.62 22.61 -7.15
CA LEU A 509 8.36 23.36 -8.37
C LEU A 509 9.52 23.19 -9.35
N ASN A 510 9.27 22.59 -10.49
CA ASN A 510 10.28 22.39 -11.51
C ASN A 510 9.86 23.03 -12.84
N LEU A 511 10.54 24.14 -13.17
CA LEU A 511 10.37 24.97 -14.35
C LEU A 511 11.58 24.87 -15.30
N SER A 512 12.54 24.00 -15.00
CA SER A 512 13.82 23.96 -15.70
C SER A 512 13.66 23.57 -17.17
N PHE A 513 14.65 23.94 -17.99
CA PHE A 513 14.72 23.62 -19.42
C PHE A 513 13.45 24.03 -20.18
N ASN A 514 13.13 25.33 -20.11
CA ASN A 514 12.07 26.01 -20.85
C ASN A 514 12.65 27.31 -21.46
N ASN A 515 11.80 28.17 -22.01
CA ASN A 515 12.15 29.48 -22.55
C ASN A 515 11.58 30.64 -21.71
N PHE A 516 11.49 30.47 -20.38
CA PHE A 516 11.04 31.55 -19.49
C PHE A 516 12.05 32.70 -19.48
N HIS A 517 11.53 33.92 -19.34
CA HIS A 517 12.33 35.13 -19.27
C HIS A 517 11.86 36.07 -18.17
N GLY A 518 12.63 37.12 -17.91
CA GLY A 518 12.27 38.14 -16.92
C GLY A 518 12.68 37.75 -15.50
N VAL A 519 12.02 38.36 -14.52
CA VAL A 519 12.43 38.28 -13.12
C VAL A 519 11.90 37.01 -12.46
N VAL A 520 12.76 36.33 -11.69
CA VAL A 520 12.34 35.23 -10.81
C VAL A 520 11.71 35.81 -9.53
N PRO A 521 10.47 35.46 -9.18
CA PRO A 521 9.86 35.90 -7.93
C PRO A 521 10.73 35.53 -6.71
N SER A 522 10.80 36.39 -5.70
CA SER A 522 11.70 36.23 -4.55
C SER A 522 11.05 35.64 -3.29
N SER A 523 9.73 35.47 -3.27
CA SER A 523 8.96 35.04 -2.09
C SER A 523 8.23 33.70 -2.28
N GLY A 524 7.61 33.19 -1.21
CA GLY A 524 6.85 31.95 -1.26
C GLY A 524 7.76 30.76 -1.53
N ILE A 525 7.39 29.89 -2.49
CA ILE A 525 8.17 28.70 -2.85
C ILE A 525 9.60 29.06 -3.30
N PHE A 526 9.79 30.21 -3.95
CA PHE A 526 11.07 30.65 -4.48
C PHE A 526 12.08 31.07 -3.39
N ALA A 527 11.62 31.27 -2.16
CA ALA A 527 12.53 31.48 -1.02
C ALA A 527 13.31 30.21 -0.65
N ASN A 528 12.89 29.04 -1.13
CA ASN A 528 13.57 27.77 -0.87
C ASN A 528 14.17 27.19 -2.16
N ALA A 529 15.43 27.52 -2.43
CA ALA A 529 16.15 27.09 -3.62
C ALA A 529 16.33 25.55 -3.73
N SER A 530 16.16 24.78 -2.65
CA SER A 530 16.31 23.32 -2.70
C SER A 530 15.10 22.59 -3.32
N VAL A 531 13.98 23.28 -3.47
CA VAL A 531 12.73 22.71 -3.99
C VAL A 531 12.23 23.39 -5.26
N VAL A 532 12.97 24.38 -5.76
CA VAL A 532 12.69 25.11 -6.99
C VAL A 532 13.81 24.90 -7.99
N SER A 533 13.46 24.41 -9.17
CA SER A 533 14.39 24.23 -10.29
C SER A 533 14.00 25.13 -11.45
N ILE A 534 14.91 26.02 -11.86
CA ILE A 534 14.72 26.98 -12.97
C ILE A 534 15.87 26.95 -13.98
N GLU A 535 16.81 26.04 -13.82
CA GLU A 535 17.99 25.89 -14.69
C GLU A 535 17.61 25.69 -16.16
N GLY A 536 18.48 26.12 -17.10
CA GLY A 536 18.21 25.99 -18.54
C GLY A 536 17.21 26.98 -19.12
N ASN A 537 16.81 28.02 -18.37
CA ASN A 537 16.06 29.18 -18.88
C ASN A 537 17.02 30.39 -19.00
N ASP A 538 17.64 30.57 -20.16
CA ASP A 538 18.78 31.49 -20.35
C ASP A 538 18.44 32.99 -20.20
N HIS A 539 17.16 33.34 -20.17
CA HIS A 539 16.69 34.73 -20.11
C HIS A 539 16.08 35.11 -18.75
N LEU A 540 16.21 34.27 -17.73
CA LEU A 540 15.82 34.62 -16.36
C LEU A 540 16.86 35.51 -15.69
N CYS A 541 16.39 36.49 -14.92
CA CYS A 541 17.21 37.38 -14.11
C CYS A 541 16.76 37.28 -12.65
N THR A 542 17.71 37.22 -11.71
CA THR A 542 17.41 37.25 -10.27
C THR A 542 17.28 38.69 -9.78
N GLU A 543 16.28 38.97 -8.95
CA GLU A 543 16.08 40.28 -8.30
C GLU A 543 17.22 40.66 -7.35
N THR A 544 18.00 39.69 -6.88
CA THR A 544 19.22 39.90 -6.12
C THR A 544 20.41 39.90 -7.07
N PRO A 545 20.92 41.06 -7.50
CA PRO A 545 22.27 41.11 -8.00
C PRO A 545 23.20 40.57 -6.89
N THR A 546 24.15 39.69 -7.25
CA THR A 546 25.24 39.25 -6.36
C THR A 546 26.00 40.42 -5.76
N THR A 547 25.88 41.57 -6.41
CA THR A 547 26.27 42.88 -5.93
C THR A 547 25.04 43.53 -5.29
N GLY A 548 25.01 43.91 -4.01
CA GLY A 548 23.89 44.61 -3.37
C GLY A 548 23.63 46.04 -3.90
N SER A 549 23.98 46.30 -5.16
CA SER A 549 23.90 47.58 -5.86
C SER A 549 23.27 47.39 -7.24
N SER A 550 22.38 48.30 -7.62
CA SER A 550 21.71 48.37 -8.92
C SER A 550 22.34 49.47 -9.79
N PRO A 551 22.39 49.34 -11.13
CA PRO A 551 22.90 50.39 -12.03
C PRO A 551 22.19 51.75 -11.90
N THR A 552 21.06 51.80 -11.19
CA THR A 552 20.28 53.01 -10.88
C THR A 552 20.66 53.70 -9.57
N ASP A 553 21.60 53.14 -8.79
CA ASP A 553 22.00 53.72 -7.50
C ASP A 553 22.87 54.98 -7.70
N GLU A 554 22.80 55.93 -6.75
CA GLU A 554 23.53 57.22 -6.80
C GLU A 554 25.06 57.09 -6.94
N ASN A 555 25.60 55.88 -6.73
CA ASN A 555 27.02 55.56 -6.88
C ASN A 555 27.48 55.41 -8.34
N PHE A 556 26.56 55.32 -9.31
CA PHE A 556 26.86 55.10 -10.75
C PHE A 556 26.86 56.40 -11.59
N ASN A 557 27.40 57.49 -11.04
CA ASN A 557 27.47 58.77 -11.75
C ASN A 557 28.70 58.83 -12.68
N GLY A 558 28.53 59.30 -13.93
CA GLY A 558 29.65 59.62 -14.82
C GLY A 558 30.14 58.51 -15.77
N GLY A 559 29.30 57.54 -16.14
CA GLY A 559 29.64 56.51 -17.13
C GLY A 559 30.40 55.30 -16.60
N THR A 560 30.46 55.15 -15.28
CA THR A 560 30.99 53.95 -14.60
C THR A 560 30.00 52.80 -14.76
N THR A 561 30.44 51.64 -15.25
CA THR A 561 29.60 50.44 -15.34
C THR A 561 29.61 49.63 -14.04
N LEU A 562 28.64 48.72 -13.86
CA LEU A 562 28.66 47.76 -12.74
C LEU A 562 29.94 46.93 -12.72
N HIS A 563 30.48 46.59 -13.89
CA HIS A 563 31.78 45.92 -14.02
C HIS A 563 32.92 46.78 -13.43
N ASP A 564 33.00 48.07 -13.77
CA ASP A 564 34.03 48.98 -13.26
C ASP A 564 33.90 49.27 -11.75
N PHE A 565 32.68 49.22 -11.22
CA PHE A 565 32.43 49.34 -9.78
C PHE A 565 32.93 48.11 -9.02
N VAL A 566 32.58 46.92 -9.51
CA VAL A 566 32.94 45.64 -8.90
C VAL A 566 34.44 45.34 -9.02
N ASP A 567 35.05 45.66 -10.16
CA ASP A 567 36.50 45.45 -10.39
C ASP A 567 37.35 46.30 -9.45
N ARG A 568 36.94 47.56 -9.19
CA ARG A 568 37.64 48.47 -8.27
C ARG A 568 37.53 48.05 -6.81
N ALA A 569 36.50 47.33 -6.42
CA ALA A 569 36.27 46.90 -5.05
C ALA A 569 36.99 45.59 -4.70
N LEU A 570 37.45 44.81 -5.68
CA LEU A 570 38.15 43.54 -5.44
C LEU A 570 39.68 43.74 -5.32
N PRO A 571 40.37 42.99 -4.43
CA PRO A 571 39.83 42.08 -3.41
C PRO A 571 39.52 42.75 -2.06
N ASP A 572 40.00 43.97 -1.84
CA ASP A 572 40.12 44.54 -0.50
C ASP A 572 38.79 45.09 0.07
N ASN A 573 37.86 45.52 -0.80
CA ASN A 573 36.57 46.13 -0.45
C ASN A 573 35.36 45.29 -0.88
N THR A 574 35.51 43.97 -0.98
CA THR A 574 34.45 43.06 -1.49
C THR A 574 33.14 43.15 -0.70
N HIS A 575 33.19 43.57 0.56
CA HIS A 575 32.01 43.77 1.43
C HIS A 575 31.12 44.96 1.02
N GLU A 576 31.64 45.91 0.25
CA GLU A 576 30.86 47.02 -0.33
C GLU A 576 30.08 46.59 -1.58
N VAL A 577 30.47 45.45 -2.17
CA VAL A 577 29.84 44.87 -3.35
C VAL A 577 28.80 43.86 -2.96
N VAL A 578 29.10 42.92 -2.05
CA VAL A 578 28.23 41.78 -1.73
C VAL A 578 27.01 42.23 -0.91
N ASP A 579 25.82 41.71 -1.23
CA ASP A 579 24.59 42.02 -0.50
C ASP A 579 24.73 41.69 1.02
N PRO A 580 24.50 42.67 1.92
CA PRO A 580 24.65 42.47 3.37
C PRO A 580 23.75 41.39 3.95
N THR A 581 22.62 41.08 3.31
CA THR A 581 21.69 40.04 3.74
C THR A 581 22.21 38.63 3.50
N MET A 582 23.19 38.45 2.60
CA MET A 582 23.85 37.17 2.34
C MET A 582 24.90 36.77 3.39
N LEU A 583 25.15 37.63 4.39
CA LEU A 583 26.18 37.45 5.43
C LEU A 583 25.59 37.13 6.82
N GLN A 584 24.31 36.70 6.90
CA GLN A 584 23.56 36.61 8.16
C GLN A 584 23.72 35.31 8.97
N ASP A 585 24.46 34.30 8.49
CA ASP A 585 24.61 33.02 9.20
C ASP A 585 25.92 32.93 10.02
N ASP A 586 25.89 32.18 11.13
CA ASP A 586 26.93 31.96 12.18
C ASP A 586 28.28 31.35 11.71
N ILE A 587 28.58 31.40 10.42
CA ILE A 587 29.84 30.93 9.83
C ILE A 587 30.83 32.10 9.74
N SER A 588 32.13 31.82 9.83
CA SER A 588 33.21 32.80 9.62
C SER A 588 32.99 33.56 8.30
N VAL A 589 32.45 34.78 8.38
CA VAL A 589 32.17 35.67 7.25
C VAL A 589 33.40 35.83 6.35
N ALA A 590 34.61 35.82 6.94
CA ALA A 590 35.87 35.91 6.22
C ALA A 590 36.14 34.70 5.31
N ASP A 591 35.91 33.47 5.79
CA ASP A 591 36.15 32.25 5.01
C ASP A 591 35.15 32.11 3.85
N MET A 592 33.89 32.50 4.07
CA MET A 592 32.85 32.47 3.05
C MET A 592 33.10 33.52 1.96
N MET A 593 33.55 34.71 2.36
CA MET A 593 33.95 35.77 1.43
C MET A 593 35.12 35.34 0.56
N GLU A 594 36.17 34.74 1.14
CA GLU A 594 37.38 34.36 0.40
C GLU A 594 37.18 33.14 -0.50
N ARG A 595 36.43 32.12 -0.05
CA ARG A 595 36.32 30.83 -0.76
C ARG A 595 35.14 30.74 -1.71
N CYS A 596 34.10 31.55 -1.51
CA CYS A 596 32.87 31.48 -2.30
C CYS A 596 32.58 32.78 -3.03
N PHE A 597 32.42 33.89 -2.32
CA PHE A 597 31.96 35.14 -2.93
C PHE A 597 33.02 35.80 -3.83
N VAL A 598 34.26 36.01 -3.35
CA VAL A 598 35.34 36.61 -4.15
C VAL A 598 35.57 35.84 -5.46
N PRO A 599 35.66 34.49 -5.46
CA PRO A 599 35.75 33.71 -6.69
C PRO A 599 34.53 33.87 -7.61
N LEU A 600 33.32 33.90 -7.05
CA LEU A 600 32.08 34.03 -7.82
C LEU A 600 31.98 35.41 -8.51
N VAL A 601 32.34 36.48 -7.79
CA VAL A 601 32.38 37.84 -8.31
C VAL A 601 33.45 37.98 -9.40
N LYS A 602 34.62 37.35 -9.24
CA LYS A 602 35.67 37.30 -10.27
C LYS A 602 35.23 36.58 -11.55
N ILE A 603 34.43 35.52 -11.42
CA ILE A 603 33.79 34.88 -12.57
C ILE A 603 32.82 35.85 -13.23
N GLY A 604 31.97 36.54 -12.44
CA GLY A 604 31.06 37.57 -12.93
C GLY A 604 31.75 38.69 -13.72
N LEU A 605 32.90 39.19 -13.23
CA LEU A 605 33.75 40.15 -13.95
C LEU A 605 34.25 39.58 -15.27
N SER A 606 34.81 38.38 -15.25
CA SER A 606 35.33 37.72 -16.46
C SER A 606 34.24 37.50 -17.52
N CYS A 607 33.03 37.16 -17.09
CA CYS A 607 31.86 36.98 -17.97
C CYS A 607 31.29 38.30 -18.52
N SER A 608 31.57 39.44 -17.87
CA SER A 608 31.01 40.76 -18.23
C SER A 608 31.97 41.64 -19.04
N MET A 609 33.11 41.12 -19.50
CA MET A 609 34.03 41.83 -20.40
C MET A 609 33.32 42.35 -21.66
N ALA A 610 33.69 43.54 -22.13
CA ALA A 610 33.02 44.21 -23.24
C ALA A 610 33.11 43.43 -24.57
N LEU A 611 34.23 42.74 -24.82
CA LEU A 611 34.45 41.98 -26.04
C LEU A 611 34.13 40.49 -25.85
N PRO A 612 33.32 39.86 -26.73
CA PRO A 612 32.94 38.45 -26.60
C PRO A 612 34.14 37.48 -26.54
N ARG A 613 35.23 37.80 -27.24
CA ARG A 613 36.46 36.99 -27.28
C ARG A 613 37.25 36.98 -25.97
N GLU A 614 36.95 37.90 -25.06
CA GLU A 614 37.60 38.04 -23.75
C GLU A 614 36.78 37.36 -22.64
N ARG A 615 35.56 36.91 -22.97
CA ARG A 615 34.71 36.17 -22.04
C ARG A 615 35.11 34.68 -22.08
N PRO A 616 35.19 34.02 -20.92
CA PRO A 616 35.43 32.59 -20.85
C PRO A 616 34.30 31.80 -21.51
N GLU A 617 34.62 30.63 -22.04
CA GLU A 617 33.61 29.71 -22.57
C GLU A 617 32.69 29.21 -21.45
N MET A 618 31.39 29.06 -21.73
CA MET A 618 30.40 28.68 -20.71
C MET A 618 30.71 27.34 -20.01
N GLY A 619 31.37 26.39 -20.69
CA GLY A 619 31.85 25.16 -20.05
C GLY A 619 32.91 25.38 -18.98
N GLN A 620 33.79 26.37 -19.17
CA GLN A 620 34.80 26.77 -18.19
C GLN A 620 34.15 27.49 -17.01
N VAL A 621 33.22 28.41 -17.29
CA VAL A 621 32.42 29.12 -16.27
C VAL A 621 31.68 28.13 -15.37
N SER A 622 30.98 27.17 -15.98
CA SER A 622 30.26 26.12 -15.26
C SER A 622 31.18 25.29 -14.37
N THR A 623 32.36 24.91 -14.87
CA THR A 623 33.37 24.19 -14.08
C THR A 623 33.86 25.01 -12.89
N MET A 624 34.06 26.31 -13.05
CA MET A 624 34.49 27.21 -11.97
C MET A 624 33.39 27.40 -10.92
N ILE A 625 32.14 27.59 -11.34
CA ILE A 625 30.98 27.70 -10.43
C ILE A 625 30.76 26.40 -9.66
N LEU A 626 30.89 25.23 -10.29
CA LEU A 626 30.79 23.93 -9.62
C LEU A 626 31.85 23.74 -8.54
N ARG A 627 33.09 24.22 -8.76
CA ARG A 627 34.15 24.18 -7.73
C ARG A 627 33.79 25.05 -6.53
N ILE A 628 33.21 26.22 -6.76
CA ILE A 628 32.74 27.11 -5.69
C ILE A 628 31.58 26.47 -4.93
N LYS A 629 30.62 25.86 -5.63
CA LYS A 629 29.51 25.12 -5.03
C LYS A 629 29.99 23.98 -4.12
N HIS A 630 30.95 23.19 -4.58
CA HIS A 630 31.57 22.14 -3.75
C HIS A 630 32.29 22.69 -2.52
N ALA A 631 32.97 23.84 -2.65
CA ALA A 631 33.60 24.50 -1.51
C ALA A 631 32.56 24.99 -0.48
N ALA A 632 31.44 25.55 -0.94
CA ALA A 632 30.33 26.00 -0.09
C ALA A 632 29.68 24.84 0.67
N SER A 633 29.38 23.72 -0.01
CA SER A 633 28.77 22.54 0.62
C SER A 633 29.65 21.91 1.72
N ASN A 634 30.98 21.99 1.60
CA ASN A 634 31.90 21.50 2.62
C ASN A 634 31.94 22.39 3.88
N MET A 635 31.41 23.62 3.81
CA MET A 635 31.36 24.58 4.92
C MET A 635 30.01 24.55 5.67
N GLY A 636 29.07 23.67 5.31
CA GLY A 636 27.76 23.57 5.96
C GLY A 636 26.78 24.69 5.61
N VAL A 637 27.16 25.57 4.67
CA VAL A 637 26.28 26.58 4.08
C VAL A 637 25.33 25.88 3.11
N ARG A 638 24.02 26.11 3.23
CA ARG A 638 23.00 25.49 2.36
C ARG A 638 22.92 26.16 0.99
#